data_AF-A0AAW2Y3Q0-F1
#
_entry.id   AF-A0AAW2Y3Q0-F1
#
_cell.length_a   1.000
_cell.length_b   1.000
_cell.length_c   1.000
_cell.angle_alpha   90.00
_cell.angle_beta   90.00
_cell.angle_gamma   90.00
#
_symmetry.space_group_name_H-M   'P 1'
#
loop_
_entity.id
_entity.type
_entity.pdbx_description
1 polymer ?
#
loop_
_entity_poly.entity_id
_entity_poly.type
_entity_poly.pdbx_seq_one_letter_code
_entity_poly.pdbx_strand_id
1 'polypeptide(L)'
;MENHVLARFRNKFWFLICVLFVLWYFLLYGFDWSSLSVVSFVSQTEQENSLQALASNSIPRSGDIKKQEDFDESLDSDPVPENQENPTSNSFPDANHKQDNVTITDHERRATEHDGIEDLAGLEKELEPLLPKEEGEQRNVVEKPRAEQKSCDGRYIYVHDIPSRFNDDYIKQCRLMNKWHDMCQYFVDGGFGQRLGNPRRLLQPTGWYVTHQFSLDVIFHSIMKQYECLTNDSSMADAIYVPYYGGLDVAEKKAGVESDGRKGSFLVAGRITWDFRRAINDDSAWGNNLMLLPESQNVTMVTIESSPWDQNDFAIPYPTYFHPSGDEQVFAWQNKMRKQKRKTLFSFAGAPRPNMEDSIRGEIMAQCTAVRRKCRMIECKDEKNNCLKPVNLMRLFENSVFCLQPPGDSFTRRSTFDAIVAGCIPVFFNPGSAYVQYLWHLPKDYDSYSVLISEEDVKQKKVNIDSVLSRIPKSKVSAMREEVIKLIPSVIYADPKSRLKKLDDAFDLAIRGIVGRIESLRKEMREGRNSSAEFHPDSTWKYYTFGTTQLHEWDHYFKRPRVMQTSKYLLKLETGCRIGVSLPVRISSRSYAVAAAAAAARNGCRPVEGPSCIFVGPVETASQENLEALYRQAREAYYSGEPLIVDDMFDRVELKLRWYGSKSVVKYPRCSLRRQSTYADAEEDPSQVFALASVWLLILGFGSSACLLPVAYTVFQAYKDAFDSGISYINQASALEFFATLNGMLFMLFGSMVGYPIASASVGALQGLWKNDLVALKGVCPNCGEEVFAFVKSDRSIHSPHRVECHVCESSLEFRTKVEVLDSLQF
;
A
#
# COMPACT_ATOMS: atom_id res chain seq x y z
N MET A 1 -24.41 -26.84 -3.24
CA MET A 1 -25.38 -26.52 -2.15
C MET A 1 -24.99 -27.06 -0.76
N GLU A 2 -23.89 -27.83 -0.57
CA GLU A 2 -23.57 -28.42 0.74
C GLU A 2 -22.46 -27.69 1.53
N ASN A 3 -21.70 -26.79 0.90
CA ASN A 3 -20.44 -26.29 1.46
C ASN A 3 -20.59 -25.23 2.59
N HIS A 4 -21.75 -24.54 2.70
CA HIS A 4 -21.92 -23.44 3.66
C HIS A 4 -22.13 -23.85 5.12
N VAL A 5 -22.31 -25.14 5.41
CA VAL A 5 -22.63 -25.62 6.77
C VAL A 5 -21.36 -25.84 7.62
N LEU A 6 -20.30 -26.41 7.03
CA LEU A 6 -19.20 -27.04 7.78
C LEU A 6 -18.38 -26.07 8.64
N ALA A 7 -18.03 -24.88 8.13
CA ALA A 7 -17.18 -23.93 8.86
C ALA A 7 -17.83 -23.43 10.16
N ARG A 8 -19.13 -23.07 10.11
CA ARG A 8 -19.87 -22.56 11.28
C ARG A 8 -20.35 -23.67 12.22
N PHE A 9 -20.38 -24.92 11.74
CA PHE A 9 -20.68 -26.09 12.57
C PHE A 9 -19.47 -26.74 13.22
N ARG A 10 -18.21 -26.40 12.89
CA ARG A 10 -17.00 -27.12 13.35
C ARG A 10 -17.05 -27.56 14.83
N ASN A 11 -17.27 -26.64 15.78
CA ASN A 11 -17.35 -26.99 17.20
C ASN A 11 -18.65 -27.75 17.57
N LYS A 12 -19.77 -27.50 16.88
CA LYS A 12 -21.06 -28.17 17.12
C LYS A 12 -21.11 -29.58 16.53
N PHE A 13 -20.40 -29.85 15.43
CA PHE A 13 -20.30 -31.15 14.78
C PHE A 13 -19.41 -32.10 15.58
N TRP A 14 -18.23 -31.62 16.03
CA TRP A 14 -17.42 -32.36 16.99
C TRP A 14 -18.15 -32.57 18.33
N PHE A 15 -18.87 -31.56 18.84
CA PHE A 15 -19.72 -31.75 20.02
C PHE A 15 -20.83 -32.78 19.79
N LEU A 16 -21.50 -32.79 18.64
CA LEU A 16 -22.54 -33.77 18.31
C LEU A 16 -21.96 -35.19 18.19
N ILE A 17 -20.78 -35.35 17.56
CA ILE A 17 -20.08 -36.63 17.48
C ILE A 17 -19.64 -37.09 18.87
N CYS A 18 -19.08 -36.22 19.70
CA CYS A 18 -18.74 -36.56 21.09
C CYS A 18 -19.98 -36.91 21.91
N VAL A 19 -21.11 -36.22 21.75
CA VAL A 19 -22.37 -36.54 22.42
C VAL A 19 -22.95 -37.87 21.92
N LEU A 20 -22.90 -38.16 20.62
CA LEU A 20 -23.33 -39.45 20.06
C LEU A 20 -22.40 -40.60 20.50
N PHE A 21 -21.09 -40.37 20.57
CA PHE A 21 -20.11 -41.33 21.09
C PHE A 21 -20.32 -41.59 22.58
N VAL A 22 -20.55 -40.54 23.39
CA VAL A 22 -20.88 -40.67 24.82
C VAL A 22 -22.24 -41.35 25.02
N LEU A 23 -23.26 -41.03 24.22
CA LEU A 23 -24.56 -41.72 24.28
C LEU A 23 -24.45 -43.19 23.88
N TRP A 24 -23.67 -43.52 22.85
CA TRP A 24 -23.39 -44.90 22.43
C TRP A 24 -22.58 -45.67 23.50
N TYR A 25 -21.61 -45.01 24.13
CA TYR A 25 -20.86 -45.54 25.27
C TYR A 25 -21.77 -45.77 26.48
N PHE A 26 -22.67 -44.84 26.83
CA PHE A 26 -23.67 -45.04 27.87
C PHE A 26 -24.71 -46.11 27.51
N LEU A 27 -25.05 -46.30 26.23
CA LEU A 27 -25.91 -47.40 25.79
C LEU A 27 -25.22 -48.77 25.87
N LEU A 28 -23.89 -48.84 25.72
CA LEU A 28 -23.13 -50.10 25.84
C LEU A 28 -22.66 -50.43 27.27
N TYR A 29 -22.33 -49.42 28.08
CA TYR A 29 -21.68 -49.58 29.39
C TYR A 29 -22.47 -48.98 30.57
N GLY A 30 -23.51 -48.19 30.30
CA GLY A 30 -24.32 -47.50 31.32
C GLY A 30 -25.81 -47.88 31.34
N PHE A 31 -26.25 -48.80 30.49
CA PHE A 31 -27.61 -49.29 30.42
C PHE A 31 -27.65 -50.80 30.70
N ASP A 32 -28.43 -51.23 31.70
CA ASP A 32 -28.57 -52.64 32.04
C ASP A 32 -29.55 -53.33 31.07
N TRP A 33 -29.00 -54.00 30.07
CA TRP A 33 -29.74 -54.69 29.01
C TRP A 33 -30.60 -55.85 29.47
N SER A 34 -30.47 -56.31 30.73
CA SER A 34 -31.39 -57.30 31.31
C SER A 34 -32.85 -56.81 31.36
N SER A 35 -33.04 -55.48 31.45
CA SER A 35 -34.33 -54.84 31.68
C SER A 35 -35.32 -54.87 30.50
N LEU A 36 -34.85 -55.11 29.27
CA LEU A 36 -35.63 -54.80 28.05
C LEU A 36 -36.44 -55.98 27.46
N SER A 37 -36.90 -56.92 28.31
CA SER A 37 -37.42 -58.23 27.88
C SER A 37 -38.83 -58.61 28.37
N VAL A 38 -39.71 -57.64 28.70
CA VAL A 38 -41.10 -57.92 29.12
C VAL A 38 -42.15 -57.09 28.37
N VAL A 39 -42.56 -57.57 27.18
CA VAL A 39 -43.93 -57.37 26.64
C VAL A 39 -44.36 -58.65 25.93
N SER A 40 -45.16 -59.49 26.61
CA SER A 40 -45.83 -60.64 25.99
C SER A 40 -47.30 -60.31 25.74
N PHE A 41 -47.75 -60.49 24.49
CA PHE A 41 -49.07 -60.07 24.04
C PHE A 41 -50.06 -61.25 24.11
N VAL A 42 -50.97 -61.25 25.09
CA VAL A 42 -52.13 -62.16 25.13
C VAL A 42 -53.39 -61.35 25.45
N SER A 43 -54.43 -61.60 24.66
CA SER A 43 -55.74 -60.93 24.74
C SER A 43 -56.74 -61.85 25.45
N GLN A 44 -57.64 -61.30 26.29
CA GLN A 44 -59.06 -61.02 25.96
C GLN A 44 -59.88 -60.71 27.23
N THR A 45 -60.92 -59.85 27.14
CA THR A 45 -62.04 -59.64 28.12
C THR A 45 -61.68 -59.23 29.58
N GLU A 46 -62.46 -58.42 30.31
CA GLU A 46 -63.53 -57.45 30.00
C GLU A 46 -63.73 -56.51 31.23
N GLN A 47 -64.51 -55.44 31.05
CA GLN A 47 -65.36 -54.81 32.08
C GLN A 47 -64.77 -53.85 33.16
N GLU A 48 -65.13 -52.56 33.00
CA GLU A 48 -65.59 -51.57 34.02
C GLU A 48 -64.67 -50.79 35.01
N ASN A 49 -64.76 -49.45 34.85
CA ASN A 49 -65.16 -48.45 35.86
C ASN A 49 -64.27 -48.05 37.08
N SER A 50 -63.42 -47.04 36.82
CA SER A 50 -63.64 -45.64 37.30
C SER A 50 -63.03 -45.08 38.62
N LEU A 51 -62.55 -43.82 38.47
CA LEU A 51 -62.56 -42.66 39.40
C LEU A 51 -61.60 -42.54 40.62
N GLN A 52 -60.89 -41.39 40.63
CA GLN A 52 -60.51 -40.52 41.78
C GLN A 52 -59.43 -41.01 42.79
N ALA A 53 -58.64 -40.15 43.46
CA ALA A 53 -58.29 -38.73 43.21
C ALA A 53 -57.05 -38.26 44.04
N LEU A 54 -56.42 -37.15 43.60
CA LEU A 54 -55.74 -36.08 44.35
C LEU A 54 -55.08 -36.34 45.73
N ALA A 55 -53.76 -36.15 45.82
CA ALA A 55 -53.01 -35.28 46.79
C ALA A 55 -51.50 -35.61 46.78
N SER A 56 -50.54 -34.83 47.31
CA SER A 56 -50.23 -33.38 47.34
C SER A 56 -48.96 -33.16 48.20
N ASN A 57 -48.27 -32.01 48.05
CA ASN A 57 -47.28 -31.40 48.98
C ASN A 57 -45.82 -31.96 49.07
N SER A 58 -44.77 -31.24 49.57
CA SER A 58 -44.42 -29.80 49.49
C SER A 58 -43.04 -29.41 50.16
N ILE A 59 -42.11 -28.77 49.42
CA ILE A 59 -41.05 -27.76 49.83
C ILE A 59 -39.92 -28.14 50.88
N PRO A 60 -38.87 -27.29 51.22
CA PRO A 60 -37.46 -27.76 51.31
C PRO A 60 -36.59 -27.24 52.51
N ARG A 61 -35.25 -27.40 52.46
CA ARG A 61 -34.11 -26.62 53.07
C ARG A 61 -32.76 -27.19 52.55
N SER A 62 -31.59 -26.54 52.40
CA SER A 62 -30.86 -25.39 53.03
C SER A 62 -29.87 -25.80 54.14
N GLY A 63 -28.58 -25.42 54.03
CA GLY A 63 -27.57 -25.50 55.10
C GLY A 63 -26.10 -25.64 54.64
N ASP A 64 -25.22 -24.74 55.11
CA ASP A 64 -23.78 -24.59 54.76
C ASP A 64 -22.80 -25.53 55.51
N ILE A 65 -21.47 -25.46 55.21
CA ILE A 65 -20.32 -25.22 56.16
C ILE A 65 -18.92 -25.80 55.75
N LYS A 66 -17.97 -24.88 55.45
CA LYS A 66 -16.51 -24.77 55.82
C LYS A 66 -15.30 -25.60 55.27
N LYS A 67 -14.19 -24.83 55.20
CA LYS A 67 -12.71 -25.07 55.29
C LYS A 67 -11.96 -25.64 54.04
N GLN A 68 -10.79 -25.14 53.60
CA GLN A 68 -9.57 -24.54 54.24
C GLN A 68 -8.66 -25.66 54.85
N GLU A 69 -7.32 -25.65 54.89
CA GLU A 69 -6.22 -24.64 54.78
C GLU A 69 -5.14 -25.05 53.72
N ASP A 70 -4.06 -24.32 53.37
CA ASP A 70 -3.76 -22.91 52.93
C ASP A 70 -2.20 -22.76 52.79
N PHE A 71 -1.56 -22.33 51.65
CA PHE A 71 -0.13 -21.85 51.63
C PHE A 71 0.37 -21.06 50.38
N ASP A 72 1.26 -20.07 50.59
CA ASP A 72 1.91 -19.12 49.64
C ASP A 72 3.45 -19.17 49.74
N GLU A 73 4.20 -18.48 48.86
CA GLU A 73 5.39 -17.68 49.31
C GLU A 73 5.72 -16.48 48.37
N SER A 74 6.24 -15.38 48.94
CA SER A 74 6.61 -14.12 48.25
C SER A 74 7.61 -13.28 49.10
N LEU A 75 7.56 -11.92 49.07
CA LEU A 75 8.41 -10.93 49.80
C LEU A 75 9.79 -10.64 49.15
N ASP A 76 10.46 -9.47 49.25
CA ASP A 76 10.19 -8.04 49.63
C ASP A 76 11.44 -7.23 49.13
N SER A 77 11.60 -5.91 48.88
CA SER A 77 10.95 -4.59 49.07
C SER A 77 12.01 -3.55 49.61
N ASP A 78 12.40 -2.54 48.81
CA ASP A 78 12.85 -1.16 49.18
C ASP A 78 14.16 -0.91 50.04
N PRO A 79 14.66 0.34 50.27
CA PRO A 79 15.02 1.41 49.28
C PRO A 79 16.30 2.29 49.57
N VAL A 80 16.98 2.85 48.52
CA VAL A 80 17.65 4.23 48.47
C VAL A 80 18.92 4.45 49.39
N PRO A 81 19.80 5.52 49.38
CA PRO A 81 20.04 6.78 48.58
C PRO A 81 21.51 7.10 48.04
N GLU A 82 21.66 8.29 47.43
CA GLU A 82 22.78 9.32 47.46
C GLU A 82 24.15 9.30 46.66
N ASN A 83 24.28 10.34 45.79
CA ASN A 83 25.32 11.39 45.62
C ASN A 83 26.86 11.19 45.43
N GLN A 84 27.35 11.91 44.39
CA GLN A 84 28.54 12.81 44.30
C GLN A 84 29.96 12.40 43.79
N GLU A 85 30.48 13.33 42.97
CA GLU A 85 31.87 13.83 42.77
C GLU A 85 32.89 13.26 41.74
N ASN A 86 33.37 14.21 40.93
CA ASN A 86 34.61 14.31 40.12
C ASN A 86 35.67 15.03 40.99
N PRO A 87 37.02 14.98 40.77
CA PRO A 87 37.62 15.70 39.61
C PRO A 87 39.09 15.38 39.15
N THR A 88 39.50 15.97 37.99
CA THR A 88 40.89 16.43 37.63
C THR A 88 42.04 15.39 37.46
N SER A 89 43.16 15.62 36.74
CA SER A 89 43.64 16.71 35.83
C SER A 89 44.92 16.25 35.05
N ASN A 90 45.43 17.10 34.13
CA ASN A 90 46.80 17.11 33.53
C ASN A 90 47.11 16.09 32.40
N SER A 91 47.95 16.37 31.38
CA SER A 91 48.56 17.64 30.91
C SER A 91 49.16 17.56 29.48
N PHE A 92 49.38 18.74 28.89
CA PHE A 92 50.16 19.16 27.69
C PHE A 92 51.57 18.50 27.50
N PRO A 93 52.28 18.59 26.33
CA PRO A 93 52.39 19.79 25.46
C PRO A 93 52.52 19.65 23.92
N ASP A 94 52.78 20.80 23.29
CA ASP A 94 52.80 21.16 21.86
C ASP A 94 53.84 20.49 20.93
N ALA A 95 53.58 20.62 19.62
CA ALA A 95 54.60 20.98 18.64
C ALA A 95 54.01 21.81 17.47
N ASN A 96 54.67 22.93 17.12
CA ASN A 96 54.35 23.73 15.94
C ASN A 96 54.98 23.14 14.67
N HIS A 97 54.44 23.41 13.47
CA HIS A 97 55.28 23.93 12.38
C HIS A 97 54.54 24.63 11.21
N LYS A 98 55.02 25.85 10.91
CA LYS A 98 55.06 26.65 9.66
C LYS A 98 53.96 26.55 8.57
N GLN A 99 53.57 27.76 8.14
CA GLN A 99 53.15 28.10 6.77
C GLN A 99 54.30 27.94 5.76
N ASP A 100 53.96 27.81 4.48
CA ASP A 100 54.71 28.47 3.39
C ASP A 100 53.71 29.00 2.34
N ASN A 101 54.00 30.16 1.75
CA ASN A 101 53.18 30.83 0.73
C ASN A 101 53.90 30.81 -0.62
N VAL A 102 53.19 30.57 -1.72
CA VAL A 102 53.67 30.89 -3.08
C VAL A 102 52.53 31.55 -3.88
N THR A 103 52.88 32.63 -4.57
CA THR A 103 52.02 33.43 -5.47
C THR A 103 52.75 33.62 -6.82
N ILE A 104 52.15 34.38 -7.77
CA ILE A 104 52.75 34.87 -9.05
C ILE A 104 52.80 33.79 -10.16
N THR A 105 52.32 34.00 -11.41
CA THR A 105 51.57 35.12 -12.06
C THR A 105 50.78 34.62 -13.29
N ASP A 106 49.91 35.48 -13.80
CA ASP A 106 49.28 35.44 -15.13
C ASP A 106 50.28 35.45 -16.31
N HIS A 107 49.88 34.90 -17.48
CA HIS A 107 49.77 35.67 -18.74
C HIS A 107 49.13 34.88 -19.91
N GLU A 108 48.11 35.49 -20.55
CA GLU A 108 47.77 35.41 -22.00
C GLU A 108 47.34 34.08 -22.70
N ARG A 109 46.63 34.06 -23.85
CA ARG A 109 45.65 35.00 -24.52
C ARG A 109 45.13 34.39 -25.86
N ARG A 110 43.87 34.75 -26.24
CA ARG A 110 43.23 34.79 -27.58
C ARG A 110 42.62 33.53 -28.24
N ALA A 111 41.50 33.83 -28.95
CA ALA A 111 40.94 33.21 -30.17
C ALA A 111 40.26 31.82 -30.04
N THR A 112 39.11 31.55 -30.67
CA THR A 112 38.26 32.39 -31.55
C THR A 112 36.78 31.94 -31.51
N GLU A 113 35.86 32.83 -31.91
CA GLU A 113 34.45 32.52 -32.17
C GLU A 113 34.27 31.92 -33.57
N HIS A 114 33.42 30.89 -33.72
CA HIS A 114 32.23 30.88 -34.59
C HIS A 114 31.61 29.47 -34.69
N ASP A 115 30.33 29.35 -34.31
CA ASP A 115 29.22 28.74 -35.08
C ASP A 115 28.04 28.46 -34.13
N GLY A 116 26.84 28.93 -34.49
CA GLY A 116 25.68 28.89 -33.58
C GLY A 116 24.51 29.81 -33.97
N ILE A 117 24.28 30.05 -35.26
CA ILE A 117 23.17 30.88 -35.75
C ILE A 117 22.46 30.15 -36.90
N GLU A 118 21.68 29.11 -36.59
CA GLU A 118 20.68 28.57 -37.54
C GLU A 118 19.52 27.85 -36.82
N ASP A 119 19.77 27.10 -35.73
CA ASP A 119 18.72 26.32 -35.00
C ASP A 119 17.66 27.17 -34.26
N LEU A 120 17.93 28.44 -33.96
CA LEU A 120 17.03 29.29 -33.17
C LEU A 120 15.66 29.52 -33.83
N ALA A 121 15.59 29.49 -35.17
CA ALA A 121 14.36 29.73 -35.93
C ALA A 121 13.38 28.54 -35.93
N GLY A 122 13.81 27.35 -35.52
CA GLY A 122 12.93 26.18 -35.39
C GLY A 122 12.11 26.20 -34.09
N LEU A 123 12.78 26.52 -32.97
CA LEU A 123 12.23 26.40 -31.61
C LEU A 123 11.12 27.41 -31.30
N GLU A 124 11.19 28.63 -31.84
CA GLU A 124 10.17 29.67 -31.65
C GLU A 124 8.78 29.22 -32.16
N LYS A 125 8.75 28.27 -33.11
CA LYS A 125 7.54 27.83 -33.80
C LYS A 125 6.81 26.65 -33.14
N GLU A 126 7.44 25.91 -32.23
CA GLU A 126 6.76 24.85 -31.45
C GLU A 126 6.12 25.40 -30.15
N LEU A 127 6.53 26.58 -29.66
CA LEU A 127 6.06 27.14 -28.38
C LEU A 127 4.84 28.08 -28.47
N GLU A 128 4.53 28.62 -29.67
CA GLU A 128 3.45 29.58 -29.88
C GLU A 128 2.03 29.15 -29.41
N PRO A 129 1.64 27.85 -29.42
CA PRO A 129 0.30 27.44 -28.97
C PRO A 129 0.03 27.56 -27.46
N LEU A 130 1.05 27.80 -26.63
CA LEU A 130 0.96 27.70 -25.15
C LEU A 130 1.07 29.03 -24.41
N LEU A 131 1.08 30.17 -25.12
CA LEU A 131 1.15 31.51 -24.54
C LEU A 131 -0.18 32.27 -24.74
N PRO A 132 -0.74 32.91 -23.69
CA PRO A 132 -1.79 33.92 -23.87
C PRO A 132 -1.22 35.09 -24.68
N LYS A 133 -1.88 35.47 -25.78
CA LYS A 133 -1.47 36.63 -26.58
C LYS A 133 -1.83 37.93 -25.86
N GLU A 134 -0.85 38.82 -25.67
CA GLU A 134 -1.09 40.17 -25.15
C GLU A 134 -1.69 41.06 -26.25
N GLU A 135 -3.01 41.10 -26.35
CA GLU A 135 -3.72 42.01 -27.27
C GLU A 135 -3.77 43.44 -26.71
N GLY A 136 -2.77 44.24 -27.09
CA GLY A 136 -2.64 45.65 -26.71
C GLY A 136 -3.12 46.65 -27.74
N GLU A 137 -4.43 46.74 -28.03
CA GLU A 137 -4.99 47.99 -28.61
C GLU A 137 -6.48 48.22 -28.27
N GLN A 138 -6.89 49.49 -28.16
CA GLN A 138 -8.20 49.88 -27.63
C GLN A 138 -9.30 49.92 -28.71
N ARG A 139 -10.37 49.14 -28.54
CA ARG A 139 -11.65 49.39 -29.22
C ARG A 139 -12.86 49.09 -28.33
N ASN A 140 -13.70 50.11 -28.13
CA ASN A 140 -14.90 50.00 -27.32
C ASN A 140 -15.93 49.08 -27.98
N VAL A 141 -16.27 47.97 -27.33
CA VAL A 141 -17.42 47.11 -27.66
C VAL A 141 -18.21 46.88 -26.38
N VAL A 142 -19.54 46.99 -26.47
CA VAL A 142 -20.44 46.89 -25.30
C VAL A 142 -20.56 45.44 -24.86
N GLU A 143 -20.05 45.11 -23.66
CA GLU A 143 -20.20 43.77 -23.09
C GLU A 143 -21.67 43.43 -22.78
N LYS A 144 -22.13 42.31 -23.33
CA LYS A 144 -23.23 41.53 -22.73
C LYS A 144 -22.63 40.40 -21.87
N PRO A 145 -23.25 40.03 -20.74
CA PRO A 145 -22.73 39.00 -19.85
C PRO A 145 -22.72 37.63 -20.55
N ARG A 146 -21.52 37.10 -20.82
CA ARG A 146 -21.29 35.87 -21.58
C ARG A 146 -21.31 34.64 -20.65
N ALA A 147 -22.50 34.10 -20.41
CA ALA A 147 -22.68 32.83 -19.72
C ALA A 147 -22.62 31.66 -20.72
N GLU A 148 -21.42 31.40 -21.26
CA GLU A 148 -21.20 30.25 -22.16
C GLU A 148 -20.98 28.96 -21.37
N GLN A 149 -21.63 27.88 -21.83
CA GLN A 149 -21.32 26.53 -21.38
C GLN A 149 -19.93 26.16 -21.92
N LYS A 150 -18.95 25.99 -21.01
CA LYS A 150 -17.60 25.55 -21.38
C LYS A 150 -17.69 24.16 -22.02
N SER A 151 -17.20 23.99 -23.26
CA SER A 151 -17.14 22.67 -23.91
C SER A 151 -16.34 21.67 -23.06
N CYS A 152 -16.75 20.40 -23.04
CA CYS A 152 -16.01 19.33 -22.39
C CYS A 152 -14.96 18.65 -23.29
N ASP A 153 -14.86 19.09 -24.55
CA ASP A 153 -13.80 18.68 -25.47
C ASP A 153 -12.41 18.98 -24.88
N GLY A 154 -11.50 18.00 -24.91
CA GLY A 154 -10.20 18.05 -24.25
C GLY A 154 -10.26 18.14 -22.71
N ARG A 155 -11.38 17.75 -22.08
CA ARG A 155 -11.59 17.80 -20.62
C ARG A 155 -12.31 16.58 -20.03
N TYR A 156 -12.56 15.52 -20.79
CA TYR A 156 -13.31 14.36 -20.30
C TYR A 156 -12.50 13.50 -19.33
N ILE A 157 -13.07 13.20 -18.16
CA ILE A 157 -12.43 12.35 -17.14
C ILE A 157 -13.29 11.12 -16.86
N TYR A 158 -12.68 9.94 -17.01
CA TYR A 158 -13.24 8.68 -16.52
C TYR A 158 -12.72 8.41 -15.11
N VAL A 159 -13.61 8.19 -14.14
CA VAL A 159 -13.21 7.74 -12.79
C VAL A 159 -13.15 6.22 -12.80
N HIS A 160 -12.02 5.65 -12.42
CA HIS A 160 -11.82 4.21 -12.40
C HIS A 160 -12.46 3.57 -11.16
N ASP A 161 -13.37 2.62 -11.39
CA ASP A 161 -13.98 1.82 -10.32
C ASP A 161 -12.94 0.92 -9.65
N ILE A 162 -12.62 1.21 -8.39
CA ILE A 162 -11.72 0.40 -7.56
C ILE A 162 -12.47 -0.15 -6.33
N PRO A 163 -12.09 -1.33 -5.80
CA PRO A 163 -12.66 -1.87 -4.57
C PRO A 163 -12.57 -0.90 -3.39
N SER A 164 -13.65 -0.77 -2.61
CA SER A 164 -13.80 0.26 -1.56
C SER A 164 -12.71 0.23 -0.47
N ARG A 165 -12.05 -0.92 -0.28
CA ARG A 165 -10.90 -1.10 0.63
C ARG A 165 -9.75 -0.14 0.34
N PHE A 166 -9.67 0.36 -0.90
CA PHE A 166 -8.64 1.27 -1.37
C PHE A 166 -9.04 2.76 -1.27
N ASN A 167 -10.27 3.08 -0.87
CA ASN A 167 -10.73 4.47 -0.68
C ASN A 167 -11.83 4.65 0.38
N ASP A 168 -13.11 4.45 0.04
CA ASP A 168 -14.25 4.81 0.89
C ASP A 168 -14.24 4.06 2.24
N ASP A 169 -13.60 2.88 2.34
CA ASP A 169 -13.51 2.13 3.60
C ASP A 169 -12.55 2.78 4.62
N TYR A 170 -11.50 3.50 4.20
CA TYR A 170 -10.69 4.32 5.10
C TYR A 170 -11.54 5.41 5.79
N ILE A 171 -12.55 5.92 5.10
CA ILE A 171 -13.47 6.94 5.63
C ILE A 171 -14.55 6.31 6.52
N LYS A 172 -15.01 5.08 6.23
CA LYS A 172 -15.89 4.32 7.13
C LYS A 172 -15.16 3.89 8.42
N GLN A 173 -13.87 3.60 8.31
CA GLN A 173 -13.02 3.08 9.40
C GLN A 173 -12.08 4.14 10.01
N CYS A 174 -12.37 5.44 9.83
CA CYS A 174 -11.49 6.54 10.23
C CYS A 174 -11.13 6.61 11.73
N ARG A 175 -11.85 5.90 12.62
CA ARG A 175 -11.48 5.74 14.03
C ARG A 175 -10.41 4.68 14.28
N LEU A 176 -10.24 3.73 13.37
CA LEU A 176 -9.27 2.64 13.47
C LEU A 176 -7.89 3.04 12.94
N MET A 177 -7.84 3.97 11.97
CA MET A 177 -6.60 4.46 11.34
C MET A 177 -5.60 5.08 12.34
N ASN A 178 -6.04 5.57 13.50
CA ASN A 178 -5.14 6.09 14.53
C ASN A 178 -5.69 5.78 15.94
N LYS A 179 -5.03 4.85 16.64
CA LYS A 179 -5.39 4.42 18.00
C LYS A 179 -5.42 5.55 19.05
N TRP A 180 -4.80 6.70 18.75
CA TRP A 180 -4.63 7.82 19.68
C TRP A 180 -5.54 9.02 19.38
N HIS A 181 -6.11 9.13 18.18
CA HIS A 181 -6.87 10.31 17.72
C HIS A 181 -8.00 9.90 16.76
N ASP A 182 -9.24 10.32 17.04
CA ASP A 182 -10.35 10.17 16.07
C ASP A 182 -10.07 11.05 14.82
N MET A 183 -9.73 10.41 13.70
CA MET A 183 -9.43 11.10 12.44
C MET A 183 -10.71 11.49 11.67
N CYS A 184 -11.89 10.96 12.03
CA CYS A 184 -13.14 11.22 11.32
C CYS A 184 -13.52 12.71 11.30
N GLN A 185 -13.10 13.47 12.33
CA GLN A 185 -13.29 14.93 12.39
C GLN A 185 -12.66 15.69 11.21
N TYR A 186 -11.71 15.08 10.50
CA TYR A 186 -11.02 15.63 9.34
C TYR A 186 -11.63 15.21 8.00
N PHE A 187 -12.49 14.18 7.98
CA PHE A 187 -13.06 13.63 6.74
C PHE A 187 -14.55 13.97 6.54
N VAL A 188 -15.19 14.62 7.51
CA VAL A 188 -16.50 15.26 7.31
C VAL A 188 -16.44 16.39 6.26
N ASP A 189 -17.60 16.79 5.76
CA ASP A 189 -17.76 17.84 4.73
C ASP A 189 -16.96 17.60 3.44
N GLY A 190 -16.63 16.33 3.13
CA GLY A 190 -15.90 15.95 1.90
C GLY A 190 -14.38 16.00 2.02
N GLY A 191 -13.83 15.89 3.24
CA GLY A 191 -12.37 15.97 3.50
C GLY A 191 -11.88 17.35 3.97
N PHE A 192 -12.75 18.35 4.02
CA PHE A 192 -12.46 19.65 4.63
C PHE A 192 -12.43 19.59 6.17
N GLY A 193 -13.08 18.61 6.78
CA GLY A 193 -13.18 18.49 8.23
C GLY A 193 -14.19 19.45 8.87
N GLN A 194 -14.17 19.58 10.20
CA GLN A 194 -15.18 20.36 10.92
C GLN A 194 -15.15 21.87 10.58
N ARG A 195 -16.32 22.51 10.52
CA ARG A 195 -16.47 23.96 10.26
C ARG A 195 -15.94 24.80 11.44
N LEU A 196 -15.05 25.75 11.16
CA LEU A 196 -14.51 26.71 12.14
C LEU A 196 -15.48 27.85 12.48
N GLY A 197 -16.33 28.25 11.53
CA GLY A 197 -17.09 29.50 11.61
C GLY A 197 -16.18 30.73 11.70
N ASN A 198 -16.61 31.77 12.44
CA ASN A 198 -15.82 32.99 12.64
C ASN A 198 -15.29 33.18 14.08
N PRO A 199 -14.25 32.42 14.49
CA PRO A 199 -13.65 32.54 15.81
C PRO A 199 -12.99 33.91 15.98
N ARG A 200 -13.32 34.60 17.08
CA ARG A 200 -12.76 35.91 17.48
C ARG A 200 -12.95 37.04 16.43
N ARG A 201 -13.91 36.91 15.51
CA ARG A 201 -14.10 37.82 14.35
C ARG A 201 -12.87 37.91 13.42
N LEU A 202 -12.03 36.87 13.41
CA LEU A 202 -10.83 36.80 12.56
C LEU A 202 -11.14 36.32 11.14
N LEU A 203 -12.02 35.33 10.98
CA LEU A 203 -12.26 34.65 9.71
C LEU A 203 -13.55 35.18 9.04
N GLN A 204 -14.02 34.52 7.98
CA GLN A 204 -15.39 34.71 7.48
C GLN A 204 -16.37 33.79 8.26
N PRO A 205 -17.69 34.08 8.26
CA PRO A 205 -18.69 33.19 8.88
C PRO A 205 -18.75 31.78 8.26
N THR A 206 -18.40 31.66 6.98
CA THR A 206 -18.47 30.45 6.15
C THR A 206 -17.16 30.24 5.39
N GLY A 207 -16.96 29.02 4.89
CA GLY A 207 -15.79 28.66 4.07
C GLY A 207 -14.51 28.33 4.86
N TRP A 208 -14.56 28.30 6.20
CA TRP A 208 -13.40 27.99 7.04
C TRP A 208 -13.58 26.68 7.80
N TYR A 209 -12.58 25.80 7.74
CA TYR A 209 -12.66 24.42 8.23
C TYR A 209 -11.37 23.98 8.95
N VAL A 210 -11.45 22.91 9.76
CA VAL A 210 -10.31 22.27 10.44
C VAL A 210 -9.66 21.23 9.52
N THR A 211 -9.29 21.66 8.31
CA THR A 211 -8.73 20.80 7.28
C THR A 211 -7.42 20.16 7.76
N HIS A 212 -7.26 18.85 7.53
CA HIS A 212 -6.02 18.13 7.85
C HIS A 212 -5.00 18.24 6.72
N GLN A 213 -3.71 18.18 7.05
CA GLN A 213 -2.65 18.35 6.05
C GLN A 213 -2.55 17.20 5.05
N PHE A 214 -3.05 16.01 5.44
CA PHE A 214 -3.10 14.80 4.63
C PHE A 214 -4.56 14.40 4.35
N SER A 215 -5.38 15.33 3.83
CA SER A 215 -6.76 15.05 3.41
C SER A 215 -7.00 15.26 1.90
N LEU A 216 -5.95 15.55 1.13
CA LEU A 216 -6.05 15.88 -0.29
C LEU A 216 -6.70 14.77 -1.12
N ASP A 217 -6.40 13.49 -0.84
CA ASP A 217 -7.00 12.33 -1.53
C ASP A 217 -8.53 12.40 -1.46
N VAL A 218 -9.04 12.70 -0.26
CA VAL A 218 -10.47 12.75 0.07
C VAL A 218 -11.11 14.01 -0.54
N ILE A 219 -10.48 15.17 -0.39
CA ILE A 219 -10.93 16.44 -0.98
C ILE A 219 -11.00 16.33 -2.50
N PHE A 220 -9.93 15.89 -3.14
CA PHE A 220 -9.83 15.80 -4.59
C PHE A 220 -10.86 14.82 -5.15
N HIS A 221 -11.01 13.64 -4.54
CA HIS A 221 -12.05 12.68 -4.92
C HIS A 221 -13.46 13.24 -4.69
N SER A 222 -13.71 13.96 -3.59
CA SER A 222 -15.00 14.58 -3.30
C SER A 222 -15.38 15.70 -4.28
N ILE A 223 -14.40 16.45 -4.80
CA ILE A 223 -14.61 17.46 -5.84
C ILE A 223 -14.77 16.78 -7.22
N MET A 224 -13.96 15.75 -7.50
CA MET A 224 -14.02 14.95 -8.73
C MET A 224 -15.37 14.26 -8.92
N LYS A 225 -15.97 13.67 -7.87
CA LYS A 225 -17.32 13.05 -7.91
C LYS A 225 -18.44 13.99 -8.40
N GLN A 226 -18.17 15.28 -8.56
CA GLN A 226 -19.10 16.31 -9.05
C GLN A 226 -18.59 17.03 -10.31
N TYR A 227 -17.48 16.61 -10.93
CA TYR A 227 -16.86 17.30 -12.07
C TYR A 227 -17.77 17.36 -13.30
N GLU A 228 -17.76 18.49 -14.03
CA GLU A 228 -18.74 18.75 -15.10
C GLU A 228 -18.50 17.92 -16.38
N CYS A 229 -17.27 17.46 -16.59
CA CYS A 229 -16.88 16.66 -17.76
C CYS A 229 -16.53 15.21 -17.36
N LEU A 230 -17.29 14.61 -16.43
CA LEU A 230 -17.20 13.17 -16.18
C LEU A 230 -17.77 12.38 -17.36
N THR A 231 -17.11 11.28 -17.72
CA THR A 231 -17.61 10.28 -18.68
C THR A 231 -17.70 8.90 -18.05
N ASN A 232 -18.76 8.16 -18.37
CA ASN A 232 -18.92 6.73 -18.03
C ASN A 232 -18.26 5.81 -19.08
N ASP A 233 -17.70 6.37 -20.16
CA ASP A 233 -16.98 5.64 -21.20
C ASP A 233 -15.50 6.03 -21.17
N SER A 234 -14.65 5.06 -20.79
CA SER A 234 -13.20 5.23 -20.74
C SER A 234 -12.53 5.44 -22.11
N SER A 235 -13.22 5.14 -23.22
CA SER A 235 -12.70 5.38 -24.57
C SER A 235 -12.82 6.85 -25.01
N MET A 236 -13.76 7.61 -24.42
CA MET A 236 -13.92 9.05 -24.62
C MET A 236 -13.11 9.90 -23.62
N ALA A 237 -12.22 9.30 -22.81
CA ALA A 237 -11.55 9.97 -21.71
C ALA A 237 -10.22 10.62 -22.12
N ASP A 238 -10.11 11.92 -21.87
CA ASP A 238 -8.85 12.67 -21.96
C ASP A 238 -7.89 12.29 -20.82
N ALA A 239 -8.43 11.98 -19.64
CA ALA A 239 -7.68 11.40 -18.52
C ALA A 239 -8.49 10.34 -17.75
N ILE A 240 -7.80 9.34 -17.20
CA ILE A 240 -8.38 8.33 -16.29
C ILE A 240 -7.96 8.66 -14.85
N TYR A 241 -8.90 9.02 -13.98
CA TYR A 241 -8.61 9.23 -12.56
C TYR A 241 -8.70 7.91 -11.80
N VAL A 242 -7.64 7.52 -11.10
CA VAL A 242 -7.65 6.42 -10.14
C VAL A 242 -7.93 6.99 -8.75
N PRO A 243 -9.12 6.77 -8.15
CA PRO A 243 -9.55 7.41 -6.91
C PRO A 243 -8.97 6.71 -5.66
N TYR A 244 -7.65 6.48 -5.65
CA TYR A 244 -6.94 5.76 -4.61
C TYR A 244 -6.51 6.66 -3.45
N TYR A 245 -6.75 6.25 -2.20
CA TYR A 245 -6.34 7.01 -1.01
C TYR A 245 -4.94 6.64 -0.51
N GLY A 246 -3.96 6.68 -1.42
CA GLY A 246 -2.56 6.34 -1.14
C GLY A 246 -1.95 7.13 0.02
N GLY A 247 -2.37 8.38 0.22
CA GLY A 247 -1.90 9.22 1.33
C GLY A 247 -2.42 8.85 2.71
N LEU A 248 -3.47 8.02 2.77
CA LEU A 248 -3.97 7.36 3.98
C LEU A 248 -3.37 5.95 4.12
N ASP A 249 -3.30 5.20 3.01
CA ASP A 249 -2.74 3.85 2.93
C ASP A 249 -1.25 3.75 3.29
N VAL A 250 -0.46 4.82 3.16
CA VAL A 250 1.01 4.89 3.37
C VAL A 250 1.60 4.08 4.56
N ALA A 251 0.83 3.79 5.60
CA ALA A 251 1.24 2.97 6.75
C ALA A 251 0.89 1.46 6.63
N GLU A 252 -0.07 1.09 5.79
CA GLU A 252 -0.49 -0.28 5.51
C GLU A 252 0.34 -0.89 4.37
N LYS A 253 1.21 -1.83 4.71
CA LYS A 253 2.24 -2.40 3.84
C LYS A 253 1.73 -3.34 2.72
N LYS A 254 0.46 -3.22 2.29
CA LYS A 254 -0.25 -4.27 1.55
C LYS A 254 -0.92 -3.84 0.24
N ALA A 255 -1.18 -2.56 0.01
CA ALA A 255 -1.92 -2.14 -1.16
C ALA A 255 -1.03 -1.96 -2.41
N GLY A 256 -0.66 -3.10 -2.99
CA GLY A 256 -0.41 -3.16 -4.43
C GLY A 256 -1.73 -2.91 -5.15
N VAL A 257 -2.00 -1.66 -5.51
CA VAL A 257 -3.07 -1.34 -6.46
C VAL A 257 -2.54 -1.66 -7.86
N GLU A 258 -2.97 -2.79 -8.43
CA GLU A 258 -2.92 -3.00 -9.88
C GLU A 258 -3.90 -2.01 -10.53
N SER A 259 -3.51 -0.73 -10.59
CA SER A 259 -4.01 0.13 -11.66
C SER A 259 -3.46 -0.44 -12.95
N ASP A 260 -4.33 -1.01 -13.79
CA ASP A 260 -4.02 -1.30 -15.20
C ASP A 260 -3.29 -0.06 -15.75
N GLY A 261 -2.01 -0.23 -16.10
CA GLY A 261 -1.02 0.85 -16.28
C GLY A 261 -1.22 1.69 -17.53
N ARG A 262 -2.48 1.98 -17.87
CA ARG A 262 -2.93 2.71 -19.04
C ARG A 262 -2.33 4.10 -19.03
N LYS A 263 -1.49 4.35 -20.04
CA LYS A 263 -0.92 5.67 -20.32
C LYS A 263 -2.05 6.69 -20.45
N GLY A 264 -1.98 7.75 -19.63
CA GLY A 264 -3.09 8.70 -19.46
C GLY A 264 -3.97 8.44 -18.24
N SER A 265 -3.56 7.55 -17.34
CA SER A 265 -4.10 7.47 -15.98
C SER A 265 -3.35 8.41 -15.05
N PHE A 266 -4.03 8.94 -14.02
CA PHE A 266 -3.45 9.77 -12.98
C PHE A 266 -4.03 9.44 -11.60
N LEU A 267 -3.26 9.77 -10.57
CA LEU A 267 -3.53 9.42 -9.17
C LEU A 267 -3.13 10.58 -8.27
N VAL A 268 -4.00 10.99 -7.34
CA VAL A 268 -3.76 12.11 -6.41
C VAL A 268 -3.62 11.57 -4.99
N ALA A 269 -2.46 11.80 -4.37
CA ALA A 269 -2.14 11.32 -3.03
C ALA A 269 -1.80 12.46 -2.06
N GLY A 270 -2.40 12.47 -0.88
CA GLY A 270 -2.24 13.52 0.14
C GLY A 270 -0.96 13.39 0.97
N ARG A 271 0.15 12.99 0.34
CA ARG A 271 1.48 12.82 0.94
C ARG A 271 2.57 13.29 -0.02
N ILE A 272 3.79 13.40 0.49
CA ILE A 272 4.99 13.79 -0.26
C ILE A 272 5.49 12.60 -1.09
N THR A 273 6.13 12.85 -2.24
CA THR A 273 6.69 11.79 -3.12
C THR A 273 7.57 10.77 -2.37
N TRP A 274 8.31 11.22 -1.35
CA TRP A 274 9.23 10.42 -0.55
C TRP A 274 8.52 9.32 0.26
N ASP A 275 7.26 9.53 0.66
CA ASP A 275 6.43 8.55 1.37
C ASP A 275 6.10 7.32 0.49
N PHE A 276 6.24 7.42 -0.83
CA PHE A 276 5.96 6.36 -1.82
C PHE A 276 7.21 5.79 -2.51
N ARG A 277 8.39 6.23 -2.07
CA ARG A 277 9.69 5.94 -2.70
C ARG A 277 10.67 5.26 -1.73
N ARG A 278 10.17 4.40 -0.83
CA ARG A 278 10.99 3.67 0.14
C ARG A 278 11.99 2.74 -0.57
N ALA A 279 13.26 3.13 -0.59
CA ALA A 279 14.33 2.45 -1.36
C ALA A 279 14.86 1.15 -0.74
N ILE A 280 14.54 0.86 0.53
CA ILE A 280 14.94 -0.37 1.22
C ILE A 280 13.66 -1.07 1.70
N ASN A 281 13.52 -2.36 1.40
CA ASN A 281 12.42 -3.20 1.91
C ASN A 281 12.69 -3.64 3.36
N ASP A 282 12.92 -2.66 4.23
CA ASP A 282 12.99 -2.83 5.69
C ASP A 282 11.59 -2.62 6.26
N ASP A 283 11.08 -3.62 6.99
CA ASP A 283 9.76 -3.58 7.63
C ASP A 283 9.65 -2.52 8.75
N SER A 284 10.76 -1.95 9.24
CA SER A 284 10.78 -0.85 10.19
C SER A 284 10.71 0.55 9.54
N ALA A 285 11.01 0.65 8.24
CA ALA A 285 11.13 1.92 7.55
C ALA A 285 9.79 2.46 7.03
N TRP A 286 9.54 3.75 7.29
CA TRP A 286 8.33 4.48 6.93
C TRP A 286 8.07 4.54 5.41
N GLY A 287 6.79 4.64 5.03
CA GLY A 287 6.33 4.74 3.64
C GLY A 287 6.06 3.40 2.97
N ASN A 288 5.83 3.45 1.66
CA ASN A 288 5.74 2.29 0.78
C ASN A 288 6.58 2.50 -0.51
N ASN A 289 6.47 1.58 -1.47
CA ASN A 289 7.23 1.59 -2.72
C ASN A 289 6.36 1.86 -3.97
N LEU A 290 5.15 2.41 -3.82
CA LEU A 290 4.17 2.61 -4.90
C LEU A 290 4.76 3.31 -6.14
N MET A 291 5.57 4.35 -5.95
CA MET A 291 6.18 5.10 -7.07
C MET A 291 7.43 4.45 -7.66
N LEU A 292 7.85 3.30 -7.13
CA LEU A 292 8.96 2.48 -7.65
C LEU A 292 8.44 1.26 -8.44
N LEU A 293 7.13 0.99 -8.42
CA LEU A 293 6.50 -0.09 -9.18
C LEU A 293 6.53 0.21 -10.70
N PRO A 294 6.78 -0.78 -11.58
CA PRO A 294 6.74 -0.60 -13.04
C PRO A 294 5.40 -0.04 -13.57
N GLU A 295 4.30 -0.45 -12.95
CA GLU A 295 2.93 -0.03 -13.30
C GLU A 295 2.77 1.49 -13.15
N SER A 296 3.33 2.05 -12.08
CA SER A 296 3.36 3.49 -11.77
C SER A 296 4.20 4.31 -12.75
N GLN A 297 5.07 3.70 -13.56
CA GLN A 297 5.89 4.43 -14.55
C GLN A 297 5.06 4.99 -15.72
N ASN A 298 3.81 4.54 -15.89
CA ASN A 298 2.88 5.01 -16.92
C ASN A 298 1.73 5.88 -16.37
N VAL A 299 1.73 6.14 -15.05
CA VAL A 299 0.71 6.92 -14.33
C VAL A 299 1.26 8.31 -14.00
N THR A 300 0.47 9.35 -14.24
CA THR A 300 0.79 10.70 -13.76
C THR A 300 0.46 10.78 -12.27
N MET A 301 1.49 10.78 -11.43
CA MET A 301 1.36 10.87 -9.99
C MET A 301 1.24 12.34 -9.58
N VAL A 302 0.38 12.62 -8.60
CA VAL A 302 0.11 13.98 -8.13
C VAL A 302 0.14 14.00 -6.61
N THR A 303 1.00 14.82 -6.03
CA THR A 303 1.32 14.83 -4.59
C THR A 303 1.31 16.24 -4.00
N ILE A 304 1.42 16.34 -2.67
CA ILE A 304 1.63 17.64 -2.01
C ILE A 304 3.08 18.13 -2.06
N GLU A 305 4.01 17.28 -2.50
CA GLU A 305 5.43 17.60 -2.79
C GLU A 305 5.98 16.56 -3.77
N SER A 306 6.71 16.96 -4.81
CA SER A 306 7.23 16.11 -5.88
C SER A 306 8.76 16.06 -5.94
N SER A 307 9.30 15.08 -6.67
CA SER A 307 10.73 14.85 -6.84
C SER A 307 11.31 15.83 -7.86
N PRO A 308 12.42 16.54 -7.57
CA PRO A 308 13.12 17.33 -8.57
C PRO A 308 13.89 16.47 -9.59
N TRP A 309 13.90 15.14 -9.44
CA TRP A 309 14.76 14.23 -10.23
C TRP A 309 14.04 13.02 -10.86
N ASP A 310 12.71 13.10 -10.97
CA ASP A 310 11.83 12.10 -11.58
C ASP A 310 10.70 12.79 -12.38
N GLN A 311 10.20 12.16 -13.45
CA GLN A 311 9.47 12.84 -14.54
C GLN A 311 7.94 12.65 -14.53
N ASN A 312 7.42 11.90 -13.54
CA ASN A 312 6.05 11.42 -13.51
C ASN A 312 5.22 11.93 -12.32
N ASP A 313 5.87 12.50 -11.28
CA ASP A 313 5.19 13.07 -10.12
C ASP A 313 5.21 14.61 -10.13
N PHE A 314 4.03 15.22 -9.92
CA PHE A 314 3.80 16.66 -9.96
C PHE A 314 3.19 17.16 -8.65
N ALA A 315 3.71 18.26 -8.12
CA ALA A 315 3.24 18.83 -6.86
C ALA A 315 2.07 19.80 -7.04
N ILE A 316 1.00 19.62 -6.26
CA ILE A 316 -0.13 20.55 -6.13
C ILE A 316 -0.28 21.03 -4.68
N PRO A 317 -0.90 22.20 -4.42
CA PRO A 317 -0.95 22.83 -3.10
C PRO A 317 -1.48 21.92 -1.98
N TYR A 318 -0.85 21.98 -0.80
CA TYR A 318 -1.41 21.39 0.41
C TYR A 318 -2.80 21.99 0.68
N PRO A 319 -3.80 21.19 1.11
CA PRO A 319 -5.09 21.72 1.55
C PRO A 319 -4.92 22.77 2.65
N THR A 320 -5.34 24.02 2.41
CA THR A 320 -5.35 25.09 3.42
C THR A 320 -6.56 24.94 4.36
N TYR A 321 -6.87 25.96 5.17
CA TYR A 321 -8.08 25.98 6.02
C TYR A 321 -9.27 26.72 5.38
N PHE A 322 -9.12 27.23 4.14
CA PHE A 322 -10.12 28.03 3.45
C PHE A 322 -10.64 27.31 2.21
N HIS A 323 -11.92 26.95 2.24
CA HIS A 323 -12.65 26.24 1.19
C HIS A 323 -13.92 27.05 0.85
N PRO A 324 -13.82 28.04 -0.05
CA PRO A 324 -14.90 28.97 -0.35
C PRO A 324 -16.03 28.28 -1.11
N SER A 325 -17.26 28.73 -0.88
CA SER A 325 -18.45 28.23 -1.60
C SER A 325 -18.93 29.18 -2.72
N GLY A 326 -18.04 30.04 -3.23
CA GLY A 326 -18.31 30.95 -4.35
C GLY A 326 -17.34 32.13 -4.43
N ASP A 327 -17.21 32.75 -5.61
CA ASP A 327 -16.22 33.80 -5.90
C ASP A 327 -16.32 35.00 -4.95
N GLU A 328 -17.53 35.35 -4.49
CA GLU A 328 -17.76 36.45 -3.54
C GLU A 328 -17.02 36.25 -2.21
N GLN A 329 -16.90 35.00 -1.73
CA GLN A 329 -16.13 34.73 -0.51
C GLN A 329 -14.64 34.94 -0.74
N VAL A 330 -14.12 34.57 -1.92
CA VAL A 330 -12.72 34.81 -2.30
C VAL A 330 -12.45 36.32 -2.44
N PHE A 331 -13.28 37.06 -3.17
CA PHE A 331 -13.14 38.51 -3.32
C PHE A 331 -13.27 39.25 -1.99
N ALA A 332 -14.20 38.86 -1.13
CA ALA A 332 -14.34 39.44 0.21
C ALA A 332 -13.10 39.16 1.09
N TRP A 333 -12.52 37.96 0.98
CA TRP A 333 -11.29 37.61 1.71
C TRP A 333 -10.06 38.35 1.17
N GLN A 334 -9.85 38.39 -0.15
CA GLN A 334 -8.81 39.20 -0.79
C GLN A 334 -8.93 40.67 -0.37
N ASN A 335 -10.14 41.23 -0.38
CA ASN A 335 -10.36 42.62 0.02
C ASN A 335 -10.15 42.88 1.52
N LYS A 336 -10.35 41.89 2.39
CA LYS A 336 -9.86 41.92 3.78
C LYS A 336 -8.33 41.91 3.80
N MET A 337 -7.68 41.00 3.06
CA MET A 337 -6.23 40.87 3.00
C MET A 337 -5.52 42.10 2.44
N ARG A 338 -6.13 42.85 1.50
CA ARG A 338 -5.63 44.16 1.02
C ARG A 338 -5.66 45.21 2.14
N LYS A 339 -6.79 45.32 2.86
CA LYS A 339 -7.01 46.32 3.92
C LYS A 339 -6.26 46.02 5.23
N GLN A 340 -5.75 44.80 5.41
CA GLN A 340 -5.14 44.33 6.66
C GLN A 340 -3.87 45.13 7.04
N LYS A 341 -3.77 45.56 8.31
CA LYS A 341 -2.62 46.34 8.82
C LYS A 341 -1.59 45.43 9.50
N ARG A 342 -0.56 45.05 8.72
CA ARG A 342 0.58 44.25 9.18
C ARG A 342 1.49 45.08 10.09
N LYS A 343 1.83 44.55 11.27
CA LYS A 343 2.61 45.22 12.34
C LYS A 343 3.97 44.56 12.62
N THR A 344 4.12 43.31 12.25
CA THR A 344 5.34 42.51 12.39
C THR A 344 6.06 42.52 11.03
N LEU A 345 7.38 42.65 11.01
CA LEU A 345 8.14 42.61 9.75
C LEU A 345 8.16 41.18 9.21
N PHE A 346 8.58 40.21 10.02
CA PHE A 346 8.60 38.81 9.61
C PHE A 346 8.17 37.86 10.74
N SER A 347 7.66 36.68 10.38
CA SER A 347 7.30 35.67 11.38
C SER A 347 7.65 34.26 10.99
N PHE A 348 7.87 33.43 12.02
CA PHE A 348 8.12 32.00 11.89
C PHE A 348 7.12 31.21 12.75
N ALA A 349 6.58 30.14 12.17
CA ALA A 349 5.85 29.10 12.90
C ALA A 349 6.63 27.79 12.76
N GLY A 350 7.14 27.27 13.86
CA GLY A 350 7.97 26.06 13.84
C GLY A 350 8.47 25.65 15.22
N ALA A 351 9.27 24.59 15.24
CA ALA A 351 9.98 24.11 16.42
C ALA A 351 11.42 23.77 16.01
N PRO A 352 12.39 23.81 16.95
CA PRO A 352 13.74 23.35 16.69
C PRO A 352 13.73 21.84 16.43
N ARG A 353 14.76 21.34 15.74
CA ARG A 353 14.96 19.91 15.51
C ARG A 353 16.24 19.48 16.24
N PRO A 354 16.18 19.13 17.54
CA PRO A 354 17.38 18.81 18.31
C PRO A 354 18.16 17.62 17.71
N ASN A 355 17.46 16.70 17.06
CA ASN A 355 18.06 15.52 16.41
C ASN A 355 18.51 15.79 14.96
N MET A 356 18.54 17.04 14.49
CA MET A 356 19.06 17.43 13.18
C MET A 356 19.89 18.71 13.31
N GLU A 357 21.19 18.55 13.57
CA GLU A 357 22.14 19.65 13.78
C GLU A 357 22.21 20.60 12.58
N ASP A 358 22.09 20.06 11.36
CA ASP A 358 22.02 20.83 10.11
C ASP A 358 20.64 21.46 9.81
N SER A 359 19.79 21.68 10.82
CA SER A 359 18.49 22.34 10.63
C SER A 359 18.58 23.86 10.80
N ILE A 360 18.42 24.60 9.69
CA ILE A 360 18.34 26.09 9.66
C ILE A 360 17.33 26.68 10.66
N ARG A 361 16.33 25.89 11.08
CA ARG A 361 15.31 26.28 12.07
C ARG A 361 15.92 26.81 13.37
N GLY A 362 17.03 26.25 13.84
CA GLY A 362 17.72 26.75 15.04
C GLY A 362 18.18 28.20 14.89
N GLU A 363 18.87 28.50 13.79
CA GLU A 363 19.37 29.84 13.48
C GLU A 363 18.23 30.83 13.18
N ILE A 364 17.17 30.42 12.47
CA ILE A 364 15.96 31.23 12.27
C ILE A 364 15.33 31.62 13.61
N MET A 365 15.22 30.69 14.56
CA MET A 365 14.68 30.98 15.89
C MET A 365 15.61 31.92 16.69
N ALA A 366 16.93 31.76 16.57
CA ALA A 366 17.91 32.64 17.20
C ALA A 366 17.83 34.08 16.65
N GLN A 367 17.89 34.25 15.33
CA GLN A 367 17.80 35.57 14.69
C GLN A 367 16.44 36.24 14.98
N CYS A 368 15.34 35.50 14.92
CA CYS A 368 14.01 36.00 15.27
C CYS A 368 13.92 36.49 16.73
N THR A 369 14.55 35.77 17.66
CA THR A 369 14.57 36.14 19.08
C THR A 369 15.44 37.38 19.35
N ALA A 370 16.53 37.54 18.59
CA ALA A 370 17.41 38.71 18.68
C ALA A 370 16.70 40.01 18.23
N VAL A 371 15.95 40.01 17.12
CA VAL A 371 15.32 41.22 16.56
C VAL A 371 13.98 41.57 17.21
N ARG A 372 14.05 41.88 18.50
CA ARG A 372 12.92 42.22 19.39
C ARG A 372 11.99 43.25 18.74
N ARG A 373 10.67 42.96 18.78
CA ARG A 373 9.57 43.70 18.13
C ARG A 373 9.48 43.60 16.59
N LYS A 374 10.57 43.30 15.86
CA LYS A 374 10.51 43.10 14.39
C LYS A 374 9.99 41.73 14.00
N CYS A 375 10.56 40.67 14.59
CA CYS A 375 10.09 39.30 14.36
C CYS A 375 8.97 38.92 15.34
N ARG A 376 8.12 37.95 14.95
CA ARG A 376 7.21 37.24 15.84
C ARG A 376 7.23 35.74 15.58
N MET A 377 7.30 34.95 16.65
CA MET A 377 7.35 33.50 16.59
C MET A 377 6.10 32.85 17.21
N ILE A 378 5.73 31.67 16.72
CA ILE A 378 4.93 30.69 17.47
C ILE A 378 5.72 29.38 17.50
N GLU A 379 6.04 28.90 18.69
CA GLU A 379 6.67 27.59 18.87
C GLU A 379 5.62 26.46 18.74
N CYS A 380 5.95 25.47 17.91
CA CYS A 380 5.14 24.28 17.69
C CYS A 380 5.57 23.11 18.60
N LYS A 381 5.68 23.37 19.90
CA LYS A 381 6.00 22.35 20.92
C LYS A 381 4.75 21.95 21.72
N ASP A 382 4.65 20.64 21.96
CA ASP A 382 3.86 19.94 22.97
C ASP A 382 2.33 20.17 23.00
N GLU A 383 1.67 19.44 23.90
CA GLU A 383 0.22 19.11 24.01
C GLU A 383 -0.79 20.13 23.47
N LYS A 384 -0.53 21.42 23.65
CA LYS A 384 -1.43 22.52 23.26
C LYS A 384 -1.43 22.77 21.75
N ASN A 385 -0.47 22.22 21.01
CA ASN A 385 -0.43 22.12 19.54
C ASN A 385 -0.80 23.42 18.82
N ASN A 386 -0.15 24.52 19.21
CA ASN A 386 -0.54 25.88 18.83
C ASN A 386 -0.52 26.15 17.32
N CYS A 387 0.30 25.41 16.56
CA CYS A 387 0.43 25.55 15.11
C CYS A 387 -0.62 24.76 14.32
N LEU A 388 -1.22 23.73 14.91
CA LEU A 388 -2.35 22.99 14.33
C LEU A 388 -3.70 23.73 14.52
N LYS A 389 -3.70 24.81 15.29
CA LYS A 389 -4.90 25.63 15.57
C LYS A 389 -5.00 26.77 14.55
N PRO A 390 -5.93 26.72 13.57
CA PRO A 390 -5.91 27.63 12.41
C PRO A 390 -5.96 29.10 12.81
N VAL A 391 -6.76 29.41 13.83
CA VAL A 391 -6.95 30.75 14.42
C VAL A 391 -5.64 31.36 14.95
N ASN A 392 -4.67 30.55 15.38
CA ASN A 392 -3.38 31.03 15.84
C ASN A 392 -2.43 31.31 14.67
N LEU A 393 -2.37 30.38 13.70
CA LEU A 393 -1.49 30.47 12.53
C LEU A 393 -1.92 31.62 11.60
N MET A 394 -3.21 31.69 11.25
CA MET A 394 -3.77 32.79 10.46
C MET A 394 -3.56 34.13 11.16
N ARG A 395 -3.76 34.21 12.49
CA ARG A 395 -3.50 35.45 13.25
C ARG A 395 -2.02 35.84 13.25
N LEU A 396 -1.07 34.91 13.17
CA LEU A 396 0.34 35.23 13.00
C LEU A 396 0.56 35.83 11.61
N PHE A 397 0.23 35.10 10.56
CA PHE A 397 0.53 35.47 9.18
C PHE A 397 -0.24 36.71 8.71
N GLU A 398 -1.48 36.92 9.13
CA GLU A 398 -2.22 38.17 8.87
C GLU A 398 -1.57 39.42 9.47
N ASN A 399 -0.72 39.28 10.50
CA ASN A 399 -0.08 40.42 11.16
C ASN A 399 1.36 40.68 10.68
N SER A 400 1.95 39.78 9.89
CA SER A 400 3.33 39.86 9.40
C SER A 400 3.41 40.27 7.95
N VAL A 401 4.47 41.00 7.54
CA VAL A 401 4.75 41.29 6.13
C VAL A 401 5.31 40.05 5.43
N PHE A 402 6.31 39.43 6.03
CA PHE A 402 6.99 38.24 5.52
C PHE A 402 6.75 37.01 6.41
N CYS A 403 6.67 35.83 5.81
CA CYS A 403 6.43 34.57 6.52
C CYS A 403 7.50 33.55 6.14
N LEU A 404 8.34 33.18 7.11
CA LEU A 404 9.52 32.32 6.89
C LEU A 404 9.08 30.85 6.72
N GLN A 405 9.39 30.27 5.56
CA GLN A 405 9.11 28.89 5.19
C GLN A 405 10.42 28.12 4.92
N PRO A 406 11.26 27.88 5.95
CA PRO A 406 12.40 26.98 5.80
C PRO A 406 11.92 25.52 5.63
N PRO A 407 12.75 24.66 5.01
CA PRO A 407 12.46 23.24 4.85
C PRO A 407 12.36 22.49 6.20
N GLY A 408 12.15 21.18 6.13
CA GLY A 408 12.00 20.30 7.29
C GLY A 408 12.56 18.92 7.03
N ASP A 409 11.65 17.94 7.08
CA ASP A 409 11.94 16.55 6.69
C ASP A 409 11.76 16.37 5.17
N SER A 410 11.25 17.42 4.51
CA SER A 410 10.97 17.57 3.09
C SER A 410 11.14 19.07 2.70
N PHE A 411 11.05 19.41 1.41
CA PHE A 411 11.31 20.77 0.93
C PHE A 411 10.23 21.78 1.30
N THR A 412 8.95 21.41 1.16
CA THR A 412 7.81 22.32 1.29
C THR A 412 7.03 22.07 2.57
N ARG A 413 6.28 23.08 3.02
CA ARG A 413 5.44 23.01 4.21
C ARG A 413 4.05 23.57 3.89
N ARG A 414 3.00 22.95 4.44
CA ARG A 414 1.62 23.46 4.40
C ARG A 414 1.51 24.97 4.71
N SER A 415 2.32 25.44 5.68
CA SER A 415 2.35 26.83 6.12
C SER A 415 2.73 27.84 5.02
N THR A 416 3.30 27.40 3.90
CA THR A 416 3.48 28.22 2.69
C THR A 416 2.13 28.68 2.13
N PHE A 417 1.20 27.74 1.96
CA PHE A 417 -0.12 28.02 1.38
C PHE A 417 -1.02 28.77 2.36
N ASP A 418 -0.94 28.45 3.66
CA ASP A 418 -1.59 29.25 4.71
C ASP A 418 -1.07 30.70 4.75
N ALA A 419 0.22 30.93 4.44
CA ALA A 419 0.78 32.28 4.35
C ALA A 419 0.26 33.04 3.12
N ILE A 420 0.12 32.38 1.97
CA ILE A 420 -0.50 32.95 0.76
C ILE A 420 -1.96 33.32 1.03
N VAL A 421 -2.75 32.42 1.61
CA VAL A 421 -4.15 32.70 2.04
C VAL A 421 -4.19 33.85 3.05
N ALA A 422 -3.21 33.98 3.95
CA ALA A 422 -3.08 35.11 4.87
C ALA A 422 -2.48 36.39 4.23
N GLY A 423 -2.25 36.41 2.91
CA GLY A 423 -1.67 37.52 2.15
C GLY A 423 -0.24 37.92 2.59
N CYS A 424 0.49 37.00 3.21
CA CYS A 424 1.82 37.19 3.78
C CYS A 424 2.88 36.69 2.80
N ILE A 425 3.90 37.50 2.50
CA ILE A 425 4.90 37.19 1.48
C ILE A 425 5.76 36.00 1.95
N PRO A 426 5.75 34.85 1.24
CA PRO A 426 6.59 33.71 1.61
C PRO A 426 8.08 34.06 1.49
N VAL A 427 8.87 33.60 2.44
CA VAL A 427 10.34 33.64 2.37
C VAL A 427 10.85 32.22 2.38
N PHE A 428 11.40 31.79 1.27
CA PHE A 428 11.93 30.45 1.06
C PHE A 428 13.45 30.43 1.29
N PHE A 429 13.96 29.26 1.68
CA PHE A 429 15.40 29.08 1.96
C PHE A 429 16.08 28.09 1.00
N ASN A 430 15.28 27.41 0.19
CA ASN A 430 15.70 26.49 -0.86
C ASN A 430 14.68 26.60 -2.01
N PRO A 431 15.08 26.74 -3.29
CA PRO A 431 14.15 26.83 -4.43
C PRO A 431 13.25 25.60 -4.58
N GLY A 432 13.68 24.45 -4.03
CA GLY A 432 12.86 23.24 -3.86
C GLY A 432 11.56 23.48 -3.11
N SER A 433 11.48 24.50 -2.24
CA SER A 433 10.30 24.78 -1.40
C SER A 433 9.08 25.33 -2.17
N ALA A 434 9.26 25.79 -3.42
CA ALA A 434 8.18 26.35 -4.23
C ALA A 434 8.44 26.46 -5.74
N TYR A 435 9.68 26.74 -6.18
CA TYR A 435 9.93 27.26 -7.54
C TYR A 435 10.04 26.17 -8.60
N VAL A 436 10.60 25.01 -8.24
CA VAL A 436 10.67 23.81 -9.09
C VAL A 436 9.48 22.87 -8.87
N GLN A 437 8.46 23.35 -8.15
CA GLN A 437 7.24 22.64 -7.77
C GLN A 437 6.03 23.53 -8.10
N TYR A 438 4.81 23.00 -7.96
CA TYR A 438 3.56 23.79 -8.10
C TYR A 438 3.46 24.61 -9.40
N LEU A 439 4.07 24.11 -10.49
CA LEU A 439 4.26 24.80 -11.77
C LEU A 439 2.94 25.21 -12.46
N TRP A 440 1.81 24.64 -12.04
CA TRP A 440 0.46 24.97 -12.49
C TRP A 440 -0.27 26.01 -11.61
N HIS A 441 0.31 26.40 -10.47
CA HIS A 441 -0.35 27.17 -9.41
C HIS A 441 0.36 28.47 -9.01
N LEU A 442 1.69 28.54 -9.21
CA LEU A 442 2.55 29.66 -8.83
C LEU A 442 3.20 30.30 -10.07
N PRO A 443 3.44 31.63 -10.10
CA PRO A 443 4.11 32.30 -11.21
C PRO A 443 5.57 31.86 -11.40
N LYS A 444 6.05 31.90 -12.65
CA LYS A 444 7.47 31.73 -12.98
C LYS A 444 8.33 32.93 -12.57
N ASP A 445 7.76 34.12 -12.43
CA ASP A 445 8.42 35.25 -11.76
C ASP A 445 8.31 35.05 -10.24
N TYR A 446 9.28 34.33 -9.67
CA TYR A 446 9.33 34.03 -8.23
C TYR A 446 9.50 35.29 -7.37
N ASP A 447 10.18 36.29 -7.93
CA ASP A 447 10.53 37.56 -7.29
C ASP A 447 9.34 38.55 -7.26
N SER A 448 8.27 38.24 -8.02
CA SER A 448 6.97 38.94 -7.98
C SER A 448 6.13 38.61 -6.75
N TYR A 449 6.32 37.46 -6.08
CA TYR A 449 5.44 37.03 -4.97
C TYR A 449 6.17 36.54 -3.72
N SER A 450 7.49 36.34 -3.76
CA SER A 450 8.25 35.74 -2.66
C SER A 450 9.68 36.28 -2.55
N VAL A 451 10.44 35.77 -1.58
CA VAL A 451 11.86 36.11 -1.39
C VAL A 451 12.65 34.82 -1.14
N LEU A 452 13.73 34.59 -1.90
CA LEU A 452 14.70 33.52 -1.61
C LEU A 452 15.83 34.07 -0.73
N ILE A 453 16.21 33.32 0.32
CA ILE A 453 17.40 33.59 1.15
C ILE A 453 18.16 32.29 1.33
N SER A 454 19.38 32.19 0.77
CA SER A 454 20.26 31.01 0.85
C SER A 454 20.29 30.36 2.23
N GLU A 455 19.88 29.08 2.30
CA GLU A 455 19.94 28.30 3.54
C GLU A 455 21.38 28.18 4.08
N GLU A 456 22.34 27.93 3.19
CA GLU A 456 23.75 27.79 3.55
C GLU A 456 24.31 29.08 4.15
N ASP A 457 24.02 30.25 3.56
CA ASP A 457 24.56 31.52 4.04
C ASP A 457 23.90 32.01 5.33
N VAL A 458 22.67 31.59 5.62
CA VAL A 458 22.03 31.78 6.94
C VAL A 458 22.66 30.85 7.97
N LYS A 459 22.79 29.54 7.69
CA LYS A 459 23.47 28.57 8.57
C LYS A 459 24.89 29.01 8.92
N GLN A 460 25.65 29.47 7.92
CA GLN A 460 27.02 29.98 8.05
C GLN A 460 27.10 31.42 8.59
N LYS A 461 25.96 32.03 8.98
CA LYS A 461 25.86 33.38 9.58
C LYS A 461 26.42 34.54 8.74
N LYS A 462 26.65 34.30 7.44
CA LYS A 462 26.99 35.33 6.45
C LYS A 462 25.81 36.26 6.18
N VAL A 463 24.59 35.73 6.21
CA VAL A 463 23.35 36.46 5.91
C VAL A 463 22.45 36.53 7.15
N ASN A 464 22.02 37.76 7.46
CA ASN A 464 21.04 38.04 8.50
C ASN A 464 19.68 38.36 7.89
N ILE A 465 18.64 37.62 8.29
CA ILE A 465 17.30 37.68 7.69
C ILE A 465 16.64 39.05 7.87
N ASP A 466 16.81 39.68 9.04
CA ASP A 466 16.28 41.03 9.29
C ASP A 466 16.94 42.09 8.40
N SER A 467 18.25 41.99 8.19
CA SER A 467 19.01 42.88 7.30
C SER A 467 18.51 42.76 5.85
N VAL A 468 18.26 41.55 5.35
CA VAL A 468 17.72 41.33 3.99
C VAL A 468 16.29 41.90 3.89
N LEU A 469 15.37 41.46 4.75
CA LEU A 469 13.97 41.83 4.66
C LEU A 469 13.70 43.32 4.98
N SER A 470 14.56 43.96 5.78
CA SER A 470 14.49 45.41 6.03
C SER A 470 14.97 46.28 4.86
N ARG A 471 15.76 45.73 3.92
CA ARG A 471 16.27 46.46 2.73
C ARG A 471 15.27 46.52 1.58
N ILE A 472 14.28 45.61 1.54
CA ILE A 472 13.33 45.52 0.44
C ILE A 472 12.44 46.78 0.39
N PRO A 473 12.40 47.53 -0.74
CA PRO A 473 11.62 48.76 -0.84
C PRO A 473 10.13 48.53 -0.57
N LYS A 474 9.49 49.48 0.15
CA LYS A 474 8.05 49.42 0.48
C LYS A 474 7.15 49.31 -0.76
N SER A 475 7.59 49.82 -1.91
CA SER A 475 6.95 49.63 -3.22
C SER A 475 6.96 48.16 -3.63
N LYS A 476 8.13 47.50 -3.71
CA LYS A 476 8.22 46.07 -4.03
C LYS A 476 7.46 45.21 -3.02
N VAL A 477 7.54 45.52 -1.72
CA VAL A 477 6.72 44.86 -0.68
C VAL A 477 5.21 44.99 -0.95
N SER A 478 4.75 46.14 -1.45
CA SER A 478 3.33 46.35 -1.74
C SER A 478 2.89 45.62 -3.01
N ALA A 479 3.75 45.58 -4.04
CA ALA A 479 3.53 44.79 -5.24
C ALA A 479 3.48 43.28 -4.93
N MET A 480 4.52 42.75 -4.26
CA MET A 480 4.59 41.33 -3.89
C MET A 480 3.38 40.87 -3.07
N ARG A 481 2.91 41.74 -2.16
CA ARG A 481 1.70 41.46 -1.38
C ARG A 481 0.43 41.39 -2.23
N GLU A 482 0.29 42.21 -3.26
CA GLU A 482 -0.88 42.16 -4.15
C GLU A 482 -0.85 40.91 -5.02
N GLU A 483 0.30 40.50 -5.56
CA GLU A 483 0.44 39.23 -6.28
C GLU A 483 0.11 38.04 -5.37
N VAL A 484 0.65 37.97 -4.15
CA VAL A 484 0.29 36.94 -3.16
C VAL A 484 -1.22 36.92 -2.86
N ILE A 485 -1.90 38.07 -2.90
CA ILE A 485 -3.37 38.14 -2.73
C ILE A 485 -4.11 37.64 -3.98
N LYS A 486 -3.59 37.86 -5.19
CA LYS A 486 -4.13 37.28 -6.43
C LYS A 486 -3.99 35.75 -6.46
N LEU A 487 -2.93 35.19 -5.87
CA LEU A 487 -2.68 33.74 -5.81
C LEU A 487 -3.57 32.98 -4.82
N ILE A 488 -4.41 33.66 -4.03
CA ILE A 488 -5.32 33.01 -3.08
C ILE A 488 -6.22 31.93 -3.74
N PRO A 489 -6.93 32.17 -4.86
CA PRO A 489 -7.65 31.12 -5.59
C PRO A 489 -6.79 29.94 -6.04
N SER A 490 -5.57 30.14 -6.56
CA SER A 490 -4.77 29.05 -7.13
C SER A 490 -4.22 28.06 -6.10
N VAL A 491 -4.34 28.36 -4.80
CA VAL A 491 -3.86 27.54 -3.68
C VAL A 491 -4.96 27.05 -2.72
N ILE A 492 -6.24 27.20 -3.09
CA ILE A 492 -7.39 26.73 -2.31
C ILE A 492 -8.29 25.81 -3.13
N TYR A 493 -9.03 24.95 -2.43
CA TYR A 493 -9.98 24.02 -3.04
C TYR A 493 -11.40 24.45 -2.62
N ALA A 494 -12.29 24.73 -3.57
CA ALA A 494 -13.63 25.24 -3.32
C ALA A 494 -14.62 24.17 -2.85
N ASP A 495 -15.70 24.56 -2.18
CA ASP A 495 -16.79 23.63 -1.83
C ASP A 495 -17.49 23.18 -3.13
N PRO A 496 -17.43 21.88 -3.48
CA PRO A 496 -17.92 21.40 -4.77
C PRO A 496 -19.44 21.51 -4.92
N LYS A 497 -20.19 21.71 -3.82
CA LYS A 497 -21.64 21.89 -3.82
C LYS A 497 -22.09 23.17 -4.54
N SER A 498 -21.20 24.12 -4.80
CA SER A 498 -21.54 25.40 -5.46
C SER A 498 -20.45 25.96 -6.39
N ARG A 499 -19.16 25.62 -6.15
CA ARG A 499 -17.98 26.00 -6.96
C ARG A 499 -17.73 27.50 -7.13
N LEU A 500 -16.56 27.81 -7.71
CA LEU A 500 -16.24 29.12 -8.27
C LEU A 500 -16.71 29.19 -9.73
N LYS A 501 -17.00 30.39 -10.24
CA LYS A 501 -17.52 30.60 -11.61
C LYS A 501 -16.68 31.54 -12.46
N LYS A 502 -15.88 32.40 -11.82
CA LYS A 502 -15.00 33.40 -12.46
C LYS A 502 -13.53 33.14 -12.19
N LEU A 503 -13.22 32.48 -11.09
CA LEU A 503 -11.87 32.08 -10.69
C LEU A 503 -11.72 30.57 -10.88
N ASP A 504 -10.60 30.13 -11.44
CA ASP A 504 -10.16 28.73 -11.35
C ASP A 504 -9.55 28.51 -9.95
N ASP A 505 -9.82 27.37 -9.33
CA ASP A 505 -9.22 26.99 -8.04
C ASP A 505 -8.04 26.00 -8.18
N ALA A 506 -7.50 25.50 -7.06
CA ALA A 506 -6.41 24.52 -7.08
C ALA A 506 -6.82 23.13 -7.61
N PHE A 507 -8.11 22.78 -7.68
CA PHE A 507 -8.57 21.60 -8.41
C PHE A 507 -8.63 21.90 -9.91
N ASP A 508 -9.23 23.01 -10.33
CA ASP A 508 -9.35 23.40 -11.74
C ASP A 508 -7.98 23.51 -12.45
N LEU A 509 -7.01 24.13 -11.78
CA LEU A 509 -5.63 24.26 -12.28
C LEU A 509 -4.89 22.92 -12.32
N ALA A 510 -5.07 22.07 -11.31
CA ALA A 510 -4.48 20.72 -11.30
C ALA A 510 -5.03 19.88 -12.45
N ILE A 511 -6.35 19.86 -12.67
CA ILE A 511 -6.99 19.14 -13.78
C ILE A 511 -6.47 19.63 -15.13
N ARG A 512 -6.36 20.95 -15.34
CA ARG A 512 -5.79 21.54 -16.56
C ARG A 512 -4.36 21.08 -16.82
N GLY A 513 -3.51 21.08 -15.79
CA GLY A 513 -2.12 20.62 -15.87
C GLY A 513 -1.99 19.11 -16.14
N ILE A 514 -2.82 18.29 -15.47
CA ILE A 514 -2.87 16.83 -15.62
C ILE A 514 -3.28 16.45 -17.05
N VAL A 515 -4.39 17.02 -17.56
CA VAL A 515 -4.88 16.69 -18.91
C VAL A 515 -3.89 17.16 -19.97
N GLY A 516 -3.33 18.37 -19.86
CA GLY A 516 -2.29 18.85 -20.80
C GLY A 516 -1.01 18.00 -20.78
N ARG A 517 -0.57 17.51 -19.61
CA ARG A 517 0.56 16.56 -19.51
C ARG A 517 0.24 15.23 -20.19
N ILE A 518 -0.97 14.71 -20.02
CA ILE A 518 -1.43 13.47 -20.65
C ILE A 518 -1.56 13.65 -22.17
N GLU A 519 -2.04 14.79 -22.64
CA GLU A 519 -2.12 15.13 -24.06
C GLU A 519 -0.72 15.21 -24.70
N SER A 520 0.25 15.88 -24.05
CA SER A 520 1.65 15.90 -24.51
C SER A 520 2.20 14.49 -24.68
N LEU A 521 2.07 13.64 -23.65
CA LEU A 521 2.54 12.25 -23.70
C LEU A 521 1.84 11.44 -24.81
N ARG A 522 0.53 11.65 -25.02
CA ARG A 522 -0.23 11.04 -26.13
C ARG A 522 0.26 11.55 -27.50
N LYS A 523 0.63 12.82 -27.63
CA LYS A 523 1.19 13.42 -28.86
C LYS A 523 2.59 12.88 -29.16
N GLU A 524 3.50 12.93 -28.18
CA GLU A 524 4.87 12.38 -28.29
C GLU A 524 4.84 10.92 -28.77
N MET A 525 3.98 10.10 -28.17
CA MET A 525 3.78 8.70 -28.59
C MET A 525 3.26 8.54 -30.04
N ARG A 526 2.36 9.42 -30.52
CA ARG A 526 1.89 9.40 -31.92
C ARG A 526 3.00 9.80 -32.90
N GLU A 527 3.90 10.67 -32.45
CA GLU A 527 5.06 11.16 -33.22
C GLU A 527 6.29 10.23 -33.12
N GLY A 528 6.22 9.15 -32.31
CA GLY A 528 7.35 8.25 -32.05
C GLY A 528 8.48 8.89 -31.23
N ARG A 529 8.24 10.07 -30.66
CA ARG A 529 9.16 10.83 -29.79
C ARG A 529 9.07 10.31 -28.35
N ASN A 530 10.12 10.55 -27.56
CA ASN A 530 10.09 10.32 -26.11
C ASN A 530 10.99 11.32 -25.37
N SER A 531 10.42 12.47 -24.95
CA SER A 531 11.16 13.50 -24.20
C SER A 531 11.78 12.96 -22.90
N SER A 532 11.17 11.92 -22.31
CA SER A 532 11.64 11.26 -21.09
C SER A 532 13.08 10.73 -21.20
N ALA A 533 13.52 10.39 -22.41
CA ALA A 533 14.83 9.80 -22.70
C ALA A 533 15.87 10.83 -23.19
N GLU A 534 15.49 12.09 -23.40
CA GLU A 534 16.32 13.14 -24.00
C GLU A 534 17.34 13.73 -23.03
N PHE A 535 17.09 13.66 -21.72
CA PHE A 535 17.95 14.25 -20.69
C PHE A 535 18.16 13.35 -19.48
N HIS A 536 19.31 13.50 -18.82
CA HIS A 536 19.62 12.76 -17.59
C HIS A 536 18.62 13.14 -16.47
N PRO A 537 18.09 12.19 -15.68
CA PRO A 537 17.03 12.47 -14.69
C PRO A 537 17.38 13.53 -13.64
N ASP A 538 18.66 13.82 -13.40
CA ASP A 538 19.08 14.84 -12.43
C ASP A 538 18.88 16.28 -12.95
N SER A 539 18.67 16.45 -14.26
CA SER A 539 18.28 17.70 -14.91
C SER A 539 16.75 17.88 -15.02
N THR A 540 15.95 16.97 -14.46
CA THR A 540 14.47 16.98 -14.64
C THR A 540 13.82 18.28 -14.16
N TRP A 541 14.17 18.76 -12.97
CA TRP A 541 13.70 20.06 -12.47
C TRP A 541 14.07 21.22 -13.41
N LYS A 542 15.26 21.20 -14.04
CA LYS A 542 15.68 22.26 -14.98
C LYS A 542 14.83 22.25 -16.24
N TYR A 543 14.58 21.07 -16.81
CA TYR A 543 13.73 20.92 -17.99
C TYR A 543 12.31 21.43 -17.73
N TYR A 544 11.62 20.99 -16.67
CA TYR A 544 10.25 21.44 -16.41
C TYR A 544 10.13 22.89 -15.94
N THR A 545 11.13 23.42 -15.22
CA THR A 545 11.09 24.81 -14.72
C THR A 545 11.41 25.81 -15.86
N PHE A 546 12.47 25.53 -16.63
CA PHE A 546 13.10 26.49 -17.55
C PHE A 546 13.11 26.08 -19.03
N GLY A 547 12.74 24.85 -19.38
CA GLY A 547 12.84 24.33 -20.75
C GLY A 547 14.28 24.02 -21.21
N THR A 548 15.23 23.92 -20.28
CA THR A 548 16.66 23.73 -20.58
C THR A 548 17.33 22.79 -19.58
N THR A 549 18.40 22.12 -19.99
CA THR A 549 19.19 21.18 -19.17
C THR A 549 20.57 21.73 -18.78
N GLN A 550 20.89 22.94 -19.23
CA GLN A 550 22.18 23.63 -19.03
C GLN A 550 22.52 23.88 -17.55
N LEU A 551 23.74 24.34 -17.27
CA LEU A 551 24.16 24.72 -15.91
C LEU A 551 23.28 25.88 -15.40
N HIS A 552 22.75 25.74 -14.18
CA HIS A 552 21.90 26.75 -13.54
C HIS A 552 22.45 27.08 -12.15
N GLU A 553 22.27 28.32 -11.68
CA GLU A 553 22.78 28.73 -10.37
C GLU A 553 22.28 27.84 -9.21
N TRP A 554 21.07 27.27 -9.33
CA TRP A 554 20.49 26.37 -8.33
C TRP A 554 20.99 24.91 -8.38
N ASP A 555 21.91 24.54 -9.30
CA ASP A 555 22.47 23.17 -9.36
C ASP A 555 23.12 22.72 -8.03
N HIS A 556 23.50 23.66 -7.16
CA HIS A 556 24.00 23.34 -5.82
C HIS A 556 22.93 22.80 -4.84
N TYR A 557 21.67 23.23 -4.96
CA TYR A 557 20.56 22.79 -4.09
C TYR A 557 20.04 21.38 -4.41
N PHE A 558 20.27 20.89 -5.64
CA PHE A 558 19.64 19.67 -6.16
C PHE A 558 20.63 18.52 -6.42
N LYS A 559 21.73 18.46 -5.67
CA LYS A 559 22.67 17.32 -5.70
C LYS A 559 22.02 16.10 -5.02
N ARG A 560 21.88 14.96 -5.73
CA ARG A 560 21.41 13.72 -5.09
C ARG A 560 22.35 13.31 -3.94
N PRO A 561 21.84 12.91 -2.76
CA PRO A 561 22.64 12.25 -1.73
C PRO A 561 23.26 10.95 -2.26
N ARG A 562 24.49 10.61 -1.83
CA ARG A 562 25.19 9.39 -2.31
C ARG A 562 24.39 8.10 -2.08
N VAL A 563 23.57 8.06 -1.02
CA VAL A 563 22.68 6.94 -0.68
C VAL A 563 21.58 6.73 -1.74
N MET A 564 21.19 7.76 -2.50
CA MET A 564 20.22 7.67 -3.60
C MET A 564 20.87 7.38 -4.97
N GLN A 565 22.21 7.37 -5.09
CA GLN A 565 22.88 7.17 -6.38
C GLN A 565 22.95 5.69 -6.80
N THR A 566 22.70 4.75 -5.89
CA THR A 566 22.83 3.30 -6.12
C THR A 566 21.74 2.69 -7.03
N SER A 567 20.64 3.39 -7.32
CA SER A 567 19.50 2.87 -8.10
C SER A 567 19.39 3.40 -9.54
N LYS A 568 20.42 4.08 -10.09
CA LYS A 568 20.34 4.71 -11.43
C LYS A 568 21.51 4.41 -12.38
N TYR A 569 22.13 3.23 -12.27
CA TYR A 569 22.99 2.66 -13.32
C TYR A 569 22.19 1.79 -14.31
N LEU A 570 21.12 2.35 -14.87
CA LEU A 570 20.49 1.80 -16.06
C LEU A 570 21.36 2.19 -17.26
N LEU A 571 22.18 1.26 -17.77
CA LEU A 571 23.06 1.51 -18.91
C LEU A 571 22.25 1.69 -20.20
N LYS A 572 21.93 2.95 -20.53
CA LYS A 572 21.27 3.35 -21.77
C LYS A 572 22.23 3.18 -22.96
N LEU A 573 22.41 1.95 -23.42
CA LEU A 573 23.16 1.63 -24.65
C LEU A 573 22.33 2.01 -25.88
N GLU A 574 22.52 3.24 -26.36
CA GLU A 574 21.99 3.66 -27.66
C GLU A 574 22.74 2.92 -28.78
N THR A 575 22.07 1.99 -29.46
CA THR A 575 22.64 1.16 -30.53
C THR A 575 22.82 1.93 -31.84
N GLY A 576 23.72 2.90 -31.83
CA GLY A 576 24.09 3.77 -32.95
C GLY A 576 24.93 3.08 -34.03
N CYS A 577 24.50 1.94 -34.58
CA CYS A 577 25.03 1.44 -35.85
C CYS A 577 24.06 0.51 -36.59
N ARG A 578 23.52 0.97 -37.73
CA ARG A 578 22.82 0.10 -38.69
C ARG A 578 23.83 -0.53 -39.65
N ILE A 579 24.16 -1.79 -39.45
CA ILE A 579 24.70 -2.65 -40.52
C ILE A 579 23.66 -3.74 -40.80
N GLY A 580 22.87 -3.53 -41.85
CA GLY A 580 21.88 -4.51 -42.28
C GLY A 580 22.55 -5.66 -43.02
N VAL A 581 22.43 -6.88 -42.49
CA VAL A 581 22.73 -8.13 -43.21
C VAL A 581 21.56 -9.07 -43.07
N SER A 582 21.17 -9.68 -44.19
CA SER A 582 20.03 -10.59 -44.29
C SER A 582 20.32 -11.98 -43.71
N LEU A 583 19.30 -12.58 -43.09
CA LEU A 583 19.14 -14.04 -43.04
C LEU A 583 19.28 -14.66 -44.46
N PRO A 584 19.73 -15.93 -44.65
CA PRO A 584 19.29 -17.06 -43.82
C PRO A 584 20.30 -18.22 -43.59
N VAL A 585 19.78 -19.31 -43.00
CA VAL A 585 20.27 -20.72 -43.00
C VAL A 585 21.28 -21.14 -41.91
N ARG A 586 21.09 -22.36 -41.39
CA ARG A 586 21.95 -23.11 -40.45
C ARG A 586 23.23 -23.62 -41.14
N ILE A 587 24.37 -23.68 -40.42
CA ILE A 587 25.37 -24.77 -40.52
C ILE A 587 26.39 -24.69 -39.35
N SER A 588 27.19 -25.73 -39.16
CA SER A 588 27.92 -26.04 -37.91
C SER A 588 29.30 -25.36 -37.73
N SER A 589 29.54 -24.92 -36.50
CA SER A 589 30.79 -25.00 -35.70
C SER A 589 32.17 -24.56 -36.23
N ARG A 590 32.85 -23.78 -35.38
CA ARG A 590 34.29 -23.82 -35.02
C ARG A 590 35.38 -23.17 -35.88
N SER A 591 35.19 -22.85 -37.16
CA SER A 591 36.35 -22.41 -38.00
C SER A 591 36.73 -20.92 -37.95
N TYR A 592 35.85 -20.00 -37.51
CA TYR A 592 36.09 -18.55 -37.64
C TYR A 592 36.69 -17.84 -36.41
N ALA A 593 36.72 -18.48 -35.24
CA ALA A 593 37.17 -17.85 -33.98
C ALA A 593 38.64 -17.35 -34.04
N VAL A 594 39.51 -18.09 -34.73
CA VAL A 594 40.95 -17.75 -34.85
C VAL A 594 41.18 -16.53 -35.76
N ALA A 595 40.36 -16.36 -36.80
CA ALA A 595 40.47 -15.23 -37.73
C ALA A 595 40.02 -13.91 -37.09
N ALA A 596 38.94 -13.93 -36.29
CA ALA A 596 38.44 -12.75 -35.60
C ALA A 596 39.44 -12.22 -34.54
N ALA A 597 40.08 -13.11 -33.78
CA ALA A 597 41.07 -12.75 -32.77
C ALA A 597 42.28 -12.01 -33.36
N ALA A 598 42.75 -12.42 -34.56
CA ALA A 598 43.87 -11.78 -35.25
C ALA A 598 43.56 -10.35 -35.74
N ALA A 599 42.29 -10.03 -35.99
CA ALA A 599 41.86 -8.68 -36.37
C ALA A 599 41.74 -7.75 -35.17
N ALA A 600 41.18 -8.22 -34.05
CA ALA A 600 40.97 -7.43 -32.84
C ALA A 600 42.28 -6.84 -32.27
N ALA A 601 43.39 -7.59 -32.38
CA ALA A 601 44.70 -7.20 -31.86
C ALA A 601 45.33 -5.94 -32.50
N ARG A 602 44.77 -5.38 -33.57
CA ARG A 602 45.30 -4.18 -34.25
C ARG A 602 44.64 -2.85 -33.84
N ASN A 603 43.43 -2.88 -33.26
CA ASN A 603 42.62 -1.67 -33.04
C ASN A 603 42.37 -1.31 -31.56
N GLY A 604 43.14 -1.87 -30.62
CA GLY A 604 43.21 -1.39 -29.23
C GLY A 604 41.96 -1.55 -28.36
N CYS A 605 40.87 -2.14 -28.86
CA CYS A 605 39.66 -2.38 -28.09
C CYS A 605 39.91 -3.47 -27.02
N ARG A 606 39.81 -3.10 -25.74
CA ARG A 606 39.64 -4.10 -24.66
C ARG A 606 38.27 -4.75 -24.79
N PRO A 607 38.13 -6.06 -24.57
CA PRO A 607 36.80 -6.64 -24.36
C PRO A 607 36.19 -6.04 -23.10
N VAL A 608 34.93 -5.62 -23.18
CA VAL A 608 34.11 -5.33 -22.00
C VAL A 608 33.69 -6.68 -21.43
N GLU A 609 33.99 -6.94 -20.17
CA GLU A 609 33.43 -8.09 -19.46
C GLU A 609 31.93 -7.85 -19.28
N GLY A 610 31.11 -8.72 -19.89
CA GLY A 610 29.67 -8.71 -19.68
C GLY A 610 29.31 -9.05 -18.22
N PRO A 611 28.07 -8.79 -17.79
CA PRO A 611 27.63 -9.12 -16.44
C PRO A 611 27.87 -10.60 -16.16
N SER A 612 28.48 -10.91 -15.01
CA SER A 612 28.78 -12.27 -14.61
C SER A 612 27.49 -13.04 -14.34
N CYS A 613 27.10 -13.90 -15.27
CA CYS A 613 26.05 -14.90 -15.04
C CYS A 613 26.46 -15.76 -13.85
N ILE A 614 25.56 -15.91 -12.86
CA ILE A 614 25.79 -16.84 -11.76
C ILE A 614 25.84 -18.25 -12.36
N PHE A 615 26.99 -18.92 -12.25
CA PHE A 615 27.14 -20.29 -12.77
C PHE A 615 26.43 -21.28 -11.85
N VAL A 616 25.12 -21.40 -12.07
CA VAL A 616 24.33 -22.53 -11.60
C VAL A 616 24.65 -23.72 -12.48
N GLY A 617 24.85 -24.89 -11.87
CA GLY A 617 25.03 -26.15 -12.60
C GLY A 617 23.74 -26.62 -13.30
N PRO A 618 23.64 -27.91 -13.67
CA PRO A 618 22.40 -28.47 -14.21
C PRO A 618 21.21 -28.14 -13.30
N VAL A 619 20.13 -27.60 -13.86
CA VAL A 619 18.93 -27.15 -13.12
C VAL A 619 18.39 -28.26 -12.20
N GLU A 620 18.54 -29.52 -12.61
CA GLU A 620 18.05 -30.67 -11.83
C GLU A 620 18.83 -30.96 -10.55
N THR A 621 20.09 -30.53 -10.45
CA THR A 621 20.99 -30.76 -9.31
C THR A 621 21.37 -29.48 -8.56
N ALA A 622 20.78 -28.34 -8.95
CA ALA A 622 21.07 -27.04 -8.35
C ALA A 622 20.30 -26.83 -7.03
N SER A 623 20.94 -26.15 -6.07
CA SER A 623 20.29 -25.76 -4.81
C SER A 623 19.24 -24.67 -5.03
N GLN A 624 18.23 -24.63 -4.16
CA GLN A 624 17.17 -23.62 -4.19
C GLN A 624 17.72 -22.19 -4.24
N GLU A 625 18.66 -21.83 -3.37
CA GLU A 625 19.24 -20.48 -3.31
C GLU A 625 19.90 -20.04 -4.63
N ASN A 626 20.66 -20.94 -5.26
CA ASN A 626 21.28 -20.68 -6.56
C ASN A 626 20.24 -20.54 -7.67
N LEU A 627 19.18 -21.35 -7.66
CA LEU A 627 18.07 -21.24 -8.59
C LEU A 627 17.25 -19.96 -8.36
N GLU A 628 17.05 -19.52 -7.11
CA GLU A 628 16.37 -18.25 -6.80
C GLU A 628 17.19 -17.03 -7.28
N ALA A 629 18.52 -17.10 -7.14
CA ALA A 629 19.42 -16.08 -7.67
C ALA A 629 19.37 -16.03 -9.21
N LEU A 630 19.46 -17.19 -9.88
CA LEU A 630 19.33 -17.29 -11.34
C LEU A 630 17.95 -16.85 -11.84
N TYR A 631 16.87 -17.27 -11.18
CA TYR A 631 15.50 -16.88 -11.52
C TYR A 631 15.32 -15.37 -11.40
N ARG A 632 15.84 -14.76 -10.32
CA ARG A 632 15.82 -13.31 -10.13
C ARG A 632 16.59 -12.58 -11.24
N GLN A 633 17.83 -12.98 -11.50
CA GLN A 633 18.70 -12.40 -12.53
C GLN A 633 18.08 -12.54 -13.93
N ALA A 634 17.57 -13.73 -14.27
CA ALA A 634 16.92 -14.01 -15.55
C ALA A 634 15.60 -13.26 -15.73
N ARG A 635 14.78 -13.16 -14.68
CA ARG A 635 13.50 -12.43 -14.69
C ARG A 635 13.72 -10.93 -14.88
N GLU A 636 14.70 -10.36 -14.17
CA GLU A 636 15.06 -8.95 -14.29
C GLU A 636 15.61 -8.64 -15.69
N ALA A 637 16.45 -9.53 -16.25
CA ALA A 637 16.98 -9.40 -17.61
C ALA A 637 15.91 -9.59 -18.72
N TYR A 638 14.93 -10.48 -18.51
CA TYR A 638 13.76 -10.62 -19.38
C TYR A 638 12.95 -9.32 -19.41
N TYR A 639 12.70 -8.70 -18.24
CA TYR A 639 12.01 -7.41 -18.15
C TYR A 639 12.84 -6.22 -18.66
N SER A 640 14.17 -6.30 -18.70
CA SER A 640 15.01 -5.31 -19.38
C SER A 640 15.18 -5.54 -20.89
N GLY A 641 14.58 -6.61 -21.44
CA GLY A 641 14.60 -6.91 -22.88
C GLY A 641 15.80 -7.72 -23.38
N GLU A 642 16.69 -8.18 -22.50
CA GLU A 642 17.86 -9.00 -22.84
C GLU A 642 17.81 -10.35 -22.09
N PRO A 643 17.05 -11.35 -22.57
CA PRO A 643 16.84 -12.59 -21.83
C PRO A 643 18.13 -13.43 -21.71
N LEU A 644 18.65 -13.53 -20.49
CA LEU A 644 19.86 -14.31 -20.15
C LEU A 644 19.71 -15.82 -20.37
N ILE A 645 18.48 -16.33 -20.30
CA ILE A 645 18.15 -17.75 -20.49
C ILE A 645 16.92 -17.86 -21.41
N VAL A 646 16.84 -18.94 -22.19
CA VAL A 646 15.69 -19.22 -23.06
C VAL A 646 14.45 -19.58 -22.25
N ASP A 647 13.26 -19.28 -22.77
CA ASP A 647 11.97 -19.48 -22.10
C ASP A 647 11.79 -20.91 -21.51
N ASP A 648 12.17 -21.97 -22.25
CA ASP A 648 12.13 -23.35 -21.75
C ASP A 648 13.02 -23.58 -20.51
N MET A 649 14.17 -22.89 -20.42
CA MET A 649 15.04 -22.97 -19.24
C MET A 649 14.53 -22.08 -18.10
N PHE A 650 13.85 -20.96 -18.40
CA PHE A 650 13.15 -20.15 -17.41
C PHE A 650 11.99 -20.93 -16.77
N ASP A 651 11.16 -21.59 -17.59
CA ASP A 651 10.06 -22.45 -17.13
C ASP A 651 10.57 -23.62 -16.28
N ARG A 652 11.68 -24.28 -16.67
CA ARG A 652 12.32 -25.34 -15.84
C ARG A 652 12.77 -24.81 -14.48
N VAL A 653 13.46 -23.67 -14.44
CA VAL A 653 13.92 -23.05 -13.19
C VAL A 653 12.71 -22.67 -12.31
N GLU A 654 11.66 -22.13 -12.89
CA GLU A 654 10.41 -21.81 -12.17
C GLU A 654 9.73 -23.06 -11.60
N LEU A 655 9.61 -24.13 -12.39
CA LEU A 655 9.03 -25.41 -11.96
C LEU A 655 9.85 -26.03 -10.82
N LYS A 656 11.18 -26.03 -10.93
CA LYS A 656 12.09 -26.54 -9.89
C LYS A 656 11.98 -25.74 -8.59
N LEU A 657 11.90 -24.40 -8.67
CA LEU A 657 11.68 -23.54 -7.52
C LEU A 657 10.29 -23.70 -6.89
N ARG A 658 9.25 -23.98 -7.69
CA ARG A 658 7.91 -24.30 -7.19
C ARG A 658 7.89 -25.63 -6.44
N TRP A 659 8.63 -26.63 -6.91
CA TRP A 659 8.83 -27.89 -6.19
C TRP A 659 9.58 -27.71 -4.86
N TYR A 660 10.56 -26.78 -4.81
CA TYR A 660 11.20 -26.37 -3.56
C TYR A 660 10.33 -25.48 -2.64
N GLY A 661 9.08 -25.17 -3.01
CA GLY A 661 8.20 -24.29 -2.22
C GLY A 661 8.69 -22.84 -2.11
N SER A 662 9.48 -22.38 -3.09
CA SER A 662 10.12 -21.06 -3.04
C SER A 662 9.10 -19.91 -3.17
N LYS A 663 9.14 -18.98 -2.20
CA LYS A 663 8.35 -17.75 -2.24
C LYS A 663 8.71 -16.82 -3.40
N SER A 664 9.88 -16.99 -4.03
CA SER A 664 10.32 -16.20 -5.18
C SER A 664 9.53 -16.48 -6.47
N VAL A 665 8.75 -17.58 -6.51
CA VAL A 665 7.96 -18.04 -7.68
C VAL A 665 6.47 -18.21 -7.39
N VAL A 666 5.99 -17.85 -6.20
CA VAL A 666 4.55 -17.86 -5.86
C VAL A 666 3.87 -16.68 -6.56
N LYS A 667 2.87 -16.97 -7.40
CA LYS A 667 2.18 -15.93 -8.18
C LYS A 667 0.77 -15.68 -7.64
N TYR A 668 0.61 -14.50 -7.08
CA TYR A 668 -0.65 -13.87 -6.65
C TYR A 668 -1.75 -13.91 -7.73
N PRO A 669 -3.02 -13.59 -7.38
CA PRO A 669 -4.09 -13.44 -8.36
C PRO A 669 -3.69 -12.57 -9.55
N ARG A 670 -3.83 -13.10 -10.77
CA ARG A 670 -3.52 -12.45 -12.05
C ARG A 670 -4.74 -12.44 -12.94
N CYS A 671 -4.95 -11.37 -13.69
CA CYS A 671 -5.96 -11.29 -14.75
C CYS A 671 -5.35 -11.66 -16.11
N SER A 672 -5.91 -12.67 -16.80
CA SER A 672 -5.52 -12.99 -18.18
C SER A 672 -6.48 -12.35 -19.18
N LEU A 673 -6.15 -11.17 -19.70
CA LEU A 673 -6.95 -10.49 -20.73
C LEU A 673 -7.20 -11.36 -21.98
N ARG A 674 -6.23 -12.20 -22.37
CA ARG A 674 -6.35 -13.15 -23.50
C ARG A 674 -7.30 -14.33 -23.23
N ARG A 675 -7.61 -14.64 -21.97
CA ARG A 675 -8.53 -15.73 -21.58
C ARG A 675 -9.80 -15.23 -20.87
N GLN A 676 -9.91 -13.91 -20.63
CA GLN A 676 -10.95 -13.27 -19.82
C GLN A 676 -11.16 -13.95 -18.45
N SER A 677 -10.06 -14.39 -17.83
CA SER A 677 -10.08 -15.22 -16.62
C SER A 677 -9.05 -14.75 -15.59
N THR A 678 -9.47 -14.55 -14.34
CA THR A 678 -8.58 -14.36 -13.19
C THR A 678 -8.15 -15.71 -12.59
N TYR A 679 -6.88 -15.84 -12.20
CA TYR A 679 -6.31 -17.07 -11.67
C TYR A 679 -5.18 -16.78 -10.67
N ALA A 680 -5.09 -17.59 -9.62
CA ALA A 680 -3.99 -17.55 -8.64
C ALA A 680 -3.31 -18.92 -8.61
N ASP A 681 -2.05 -18.97 -8.17
CA ASP A 681 -1.41 -20.24 -7.84
C ASP A 681 -2.06 -20.84 -6.58
N ALA A 682 -2.06 -22.17 -6.46
CA ALA A 682 -2.56 -22.92 -5.30
C ALA A 682 -1.50 -23.92 -4.83
N GLU A 683 -1.39 -24.08 -3.52
CA GLU A 683 -0.41 -24.92 -2.83
C GLU A 683 -1.10 -26.16 -2.24
N GLU A 684 -0.33 -27.22 -1.97
CA GLU A 684 -0.82 -28.36 -1.18
C GLU A 684 -0.99 -27.97 0.30
N ASP A 685 -2.06 -28.46 0.92
CA ASP A 685 -2.31 -28.33 2.35
C ASP A 685 -2.35 -29.72 3.02
N PRO A 686 -1.19 -30.26 3.44
CA PRO A 686 -1.15 -31.57 4.08
C PRO A 686 -1.93 -31.59 5.42
N SER A 687 -2.16 -30.44 6.06
CA SER A 687 -2.91 -30.39 7.33
C SER A 687 -4.37 -30.82 7.15
N GLN A 688 -4.99 -30.49 6.01
CA GLN A 688 -6.34 -30.92 5.66
C GLN A 688 -6.40 -32.41 5.30
N VAL A 689 -5.35 -32.94 4.66
CA VAL A 689 -5.22 -34.38 4.37
C VAL A 689 -5.12 -35.17 5.67
N PHE A 690 -4.27 -34.74 6.62
CA PHE A 690 -4.16 -35.36 7.94
C PHE A 690 -5.45 -35.23 8.76
N ALA A 691 -6.14 -34.08 8.71
CA ALA A 691 -7.44 -33.91 9.36
C ALA A 691 -8.49 -34.89 8.81
N LEU A 692 -8.60 -35.03 7.49
CA LEU A 692 -9.51 -35.97 6.84
C LEU A 692 -9.14 -37.43 7.17
N ALA A 693 -7.85 -37.78 7.19
CA ALA A 693 -7.38 -39.10 7.60
C ALA A 693 -7.74 -39.41 9.07
N SER A 694 -7.61 -38.45 9.98
CA SER A 694 -8.00 -38.62 11.39
C SER A 694 -9.49 -38.93 11.57
N VAL A 695 -10.36 -38.29 10.78
CA VAL A 695 -11.80 -38.56 10.79
C VAL A 695 -12.08 -40.00 10.30
N TRP A 696 -11.45 -40.44 9.21
CA TRP A 696 -11.62 -41.81 8.73
C TRP A 696 -11.03 -42.87 9.68
N LEU A 697 -9.96 -42.57 10.43
CA LEU A 697 -9.45 -43.45 11.48
C LEU A 697 -10.44 -43.59 12.65
N LEU A 698 -11.15 -42.53 13.03
CA LEU A 698 -12.22 -42.60 14.04
C LEU A 698 -13.43 -43.41 13.55
N ILE A 699 -13.84 -43.23 12.29
CA ILE A 699 -14.94 -44.00 11.69
C ILE A 699 -14.55 -45.49 11.54
N LEU A 700 -13.30 -45.78 11.15
CA LEU A 700 -12.75 -47.14 11.14
C LEU A 700 -12.73 -47.76 12.54
N GLY A 701 -12.32 -46.99 13.56
CA GLY A 701 -12.36 -47.43 14.96
C GLY A 701 -13.77 -47.77 15.41
N PHE A 702 -14.75 -46.92 15.12
CA PHE A 702 -16.17 -47.16 15.42
C PHE A 702 -16.72 -48.40 14.71
N GLY A 703 -16.53 -48.52 13.39
CA GLY A 703 -17.00 -49.68 12.61
C GLY A 703 -16.35 -50.99 13.04
N SER A 704 -15.05 -50.97 13.34
CA SER A 704 -14.33 -52.14 13.87
C SER A 704 -14.82 -52.51 15.27
N SER A 705 -15.08 -51.51 16.13
CA SER A 705 -15.63 -51.70 17.48
C SER A 705 -17.04 -52.31 17.44
N ALA A 706 -17.90 -51.85 16.53
CA ALA A 706 -19.24 -52.37 16.32
C ALA A 706 -19.27 -53.84 15.85
N CYS A 707 -18.25 -54.29 15.10
CA CYS A 707 -18.05 -55.71 14.78
C CYS A 707 -17.47 -56.51 15.95
N LEU A 708 -16.38 -56.01 16.56
CA LEU A 708 -15.54 -56.79 17.45
C LEU A 708 -16.02 -56.84 18.90
N LEU A 709 -16.62 -55.77 19.43
CA LEU A 709 -17.10 -55.77 20.82
C LEU A 709 -18.24 -56.77 21.06
N PRO A 710 -19.28 -56.89 20.20
CA PRO A 710 -20.32 -57.91 20.41
C PRO A 710 -19.78 -59.34 20.38
N VAL A 711 -18.83 -59.62 19.47
CA VAL A 711 -18.20 -60.95 19.35
C VAL A 711 -17.27 -61.24 20.54
N ALA A 712 -16.47 -60.26 20.96
CA ALA A 712 -15.61 -60.41 22.14
C ALA A 712 -16.43 -60.58 23.43
N TYR A 713 -17.54 -59.84 23.57
CA TYR A 713 -18.43 -59.94 24.72
C TYR A 713 -19.16 -61.28 24.79
N THR A 714 -19.73 -61.78 23.68
CA THR A 714 -20.40 -63.09 23.67
C THR A 714 -19.42 -64.25 23.87
N VAL A 715 -18.21 -64.18 23.29
CA VAL A 715 -17.15 -65.17 23.55
C VAL A 715 -16.66 -65.10 25.00
N PHE A 716 -16.52 -63.91 25.59
CA PHE A 716 -16.15 -63.75 27.00
C PHE A 716 -17.22 -64.29 27.95
N GLN A 717 -18.50 -64.01 27.68
CA GLN A 717 -19.63 -64.61 28.42
C GLN A 717 -19.60 -66.14 28.32
N ALA A 718 -19.52 -66.71 27.12
CA ALA A 718 -19.44 -68.16 26.93
C ALA A 718 -18.22 -68.80 27.63
N TYR A 719 -17.08 -68.10 27.70
CA TYR A 719 -15.89 -68.56 28.41
C TYR A 719 -16.02 -68.43 29.94
N LYS A 720 -16.72 -67.39 30.42
CA LYS A 720 -17.08 -67.22 31.83
C LYS A 720 -18.06 -68.30 32.28
N ASP A 721 -19.11 -68.56 31.51
CA ASP A 721 -20.08 -69.63 31.77
C ASP A 721 -19.39 -71.01 31.78
N ALA A 722 -18.41 -71.23 30.90
CA ALA A 722 -17.58 -72.44 30.87
C ALA A 722 -16.59 -72.57 32.06
N PHE A 723 -16.31 -71.49 32.79
CA PHE A 723 -15.51 -71.51 34.02
C PHE A 723 -16.38 -71.64 35.27
N ASP A 724 -17.49 -70.90 35.35
CA ASP A 724 -18.43 -70.94 36.49
C ASP A 724 -19.19 -72.28 36.55
N SER A 725 -19.43 -72.94 35.41
CA SER A 725 -19.99 -74.31 35.35
C SER A 725 -19.04 -75.41 35.83
N GLY A 726 -17.87 -75.06 36.38
CA GLY A 726 -17.01 -75.98 37.14
C GLY A 726 -17.67 -76.61 38.37
N ILE A 727 -18.79 -76.06 38.87
CA ILE A 727 -19.61 -76.65 39.94
C ILE A 727 -21.11 -76.56 39.60
N SER A 728 -21.84 -77.67 39.82
CA SER A 728 -23.31 -77.84 39.69
C SER A 728 -23.91 -77.99 38.27
N TYR A 729 -23.93 -79.24 37.79
CA TYR A 729 -24.99 -79.71 36.90
C TYR A 729 -26.33 -79.82 37.66
N ILE A 730 -27.42 -79.29 37.09
CA ILE A 730 -28.76 -79.92 37.00
C ILE A 730 -29.65 -79.08 36.05
N ASN A 731 -30.53 -79.75 35.30
CA ASN A 731 -31.34 -79.12 34.26
C ASN A 731 -32.38 -78.15 34.83
N GLN A 732 -32.54 -76.98 34.20
CA GLN A 732 -33.76 -76.61 33.47
C GLN A 732 -33.52 -75.32 32.66
N ALA A 733 -33.11 -75.45 31.39
CA ALA A 733 -32.86 -74.31 30.51
C ALA A 733 -34.12 -73.43 30.39
N SER A 734 -34.00 -72.19 30.86
CA SER A 734 -35.08 -71.23 30.92
C SER A 734 -35.33 -70.59 29.55
N ALA A 735 -36.57 -70.16 29.31
CA ALA A 735 -36.87 -69.34 28.13
C ALA A 735 -36.02 -68.05 28.10
N LEU A 736 -35.62 -67.54 29.28
CA LEU A 736 -34.77 -66.38 29.45
C LEU A 736 -33.35 -66.59 28.89
N GLU A 737 -32.72 -67.75 29.14
CA GLU A 737 -31.42 -68.12 28.55
C GLU A 737 -31.50 -68.30 27.03
N PHE A 738 -32.60 -68.88 26.54
CA PHE A 738 -32.84 -68.99 25.10
C PHE A 738 -32.96 -67.59 24.46
N PHE A 739 -33.76 -66.69 25.03
CA PHE A 739 -33.86 -65.30 24.55
C PHE A 739 -32.55 -64.52 24.70
N ALA A 740 -31.79 -64.70 25.78
CA ALA A 740 -30.48 -64.06 25.96
C ALA A 740 -29.48 -64.51 24.87
N THR A 741 -29.46 -65.81 24.55
CA THR A 741 -28.61 -66.37 23.50
C THR A 741 -29.05 -65.90 22.10
N LEU A 742 -30.35 -65.84 21.84
CA LEU A 742 -30.91 -65.32 20.59
C LEU A 742 -30.64 -63.81 20.42
N ASN A 743 -30.76 -63.03 21.49
CA ASN A 743 -30.40 -61.61 21.50
C ASN A 743 -28.90 -61.41 21.29
N GLY A 744 -28.04 -62.23 21.91
CA GLY A 744 -26.59 -62.23 21.67
C GLY A 744 -26.23 -62.54 20.21
N MET A 745 -26.89 -63.54 19.60
CA MET A 745 -26.75 -63.83 18.17
C MET A 745 -27.26 -62.67 17.29
N LEU A 746 -28.38 -62.04 17.63
CA LEU A 746 -28.87 -60.84 16.93
C LEU A 746 -27.85 -59.70 17.03
N PHE A 747 -27.30 -59.42 18.21
CA PHE A 747 -26.31 -58.36 18.41
C PHE A 747 -25.02 -58.60 17.62
N MET A 748 -24.53 -59.84 17.55
CA MET A 748 -23.41 -60.19 16.66
C MET A 748 -23.76 -59.99 15.18
N LEU A 749 -24.96 -60.40 14.76
CA LEU A 749 -25.40 -60.28 13.37
C LEU A 749 -25.56 -58.81 12.95
N PHE A 750 -26.31 -58.02 13.71
CA PHE A 750 -26.53 -56.59 13.45
C PHE A 750 -25.24 -55.77 13.60
N GLY A 751 -24.43 -56.03 14.63
CA GLY A 751 -23.12 -55.40 14.81
C GLY A 751 -22.19 -55.65 13.62
N SER A 752 -22.15 -56.89 13.12
CA SER A 752 -21.37 -57.24 11.92
C SER A 752 -21.95 -56.61 10.64
N MET A 753 -23.28 -56.67 10.44
CA MET A 753 -23.93 -56.13 9.24
C MET A 753 -23.84 -54.60 9.12
N VAL A 754 -23.75 -53.87 10.23
CA VAL A 754 -23.58 -52.41 10.24
C VAL A 754 -22.10 -52.01 10.31
N GLY A 755 -21.31 -52.67 11.16
CA GLY A 755 -19.90 -52.34 11.36
C GLY A 755 -18.99 -52.68 10.17
N TYR A 756 -19.22 -53.81 9.50
CA TYR A 756 -18.35 -54.26 8.40
C TYR A 756 -18.37 -53.33 7.19
N PRO A 757 -19.53 -52.87 6.67
CA PRO A 757 -19.56 -51.87 5.60
C PRO A 757 -18.88 -50.55 6.00
N ILE A 758 -19.06 -50.08 7.24
CA ILE A 758 -18.44 -48.84 7.74
C ILE A 758 -16.92 -48.97 7.81
N ALA A 759 -16.41 -50.08 8.37
CA ALA A 759 -14.98 -50.35 8.44
C ALA A 759 -14.37 -50.52 7.03
N SER A 760 -15.03 -51.30 6.16
CA SER A 760 -14.58 -51.54 4.78
C SER A 760 -14.50 -50.24 3.96
N ALA A 761 -15.53 -49.39 4.02
CA ALA A 761 -15.52 -48.08 3.37
C ALA A 761 -14.41 -47.16 3.92
N SER A 762 -14.18 -47.19 5.24
CA SER A 762 -13.13 -46.38 5.89
C SER A 762 -11.72 -46.84 5.49
N VAL A 763 -11.48 -48.16 5.38
CA VAL A 763 -10.22 -48.69 4.82
C VAL A 763 -10.03 -48.24 3.37
N GLY A 764 -11.08 -48.30 2.55
CA GLY A 764 -11.03 -47.80 1.16
C GLY A 764 -10.69 -46.30 1.06
N ALA A 765 -11.28 -45.48 1.92
CA ALA A 765 -10.98 -44.05 1.99
C ALA A 765 -9.54 -43.78 2.44
N LEU A 766 -9.07 -44.43 3.49
CA LEU A 766 -7.69 -44.31 3.98
C LEU A 766 -6.66 -44.81 2.96
N GLN A 767 -6.97 -45.89 2.22
CA GLN A 767 -6.09 -46.40 1.18
C GLN A 767 -5.96 -45.44 -0.01
N GLY A 768 -7.02 -44.72 -0.37
CA GLY A 768 -6.96 -43.65 -1.39
C GLY A 768 -6.15 -42.44 -0.94
N LEU A 769 -6.29 -42.04 0.33
CA LEU A 769 -5.45 -40.98 0.93
C LEU A 769 -3.97 -41.37 0.93
N TRP A 770 -3.64 -42.61 1.32
CA TRP A 770 -2.26 -43.09 1.39
C TRP A 770 -1.58 -43.25 0.02
N LYS A 771 -2.35 -43.42 -1.07
CA LYS A 771 -1.84 -43.47 -2.45
C LYS A 771 -1.59 -42.10 -3.08
N ASN A 772 -1.91 -41.00 -2.40
CA ASN A 772 -2.00 -39.66 -2.97
C ASN A 772 -3.03 -39.58 -4.14
N ASP A 773 -4.09 -40.39 -4.10
CA ASP A 773 -5.20 -40.33 -5.07
C ASP A 773 -6.07 -39.06 -4.88
N LEU A 774 -5.94 -38.39 -3.73
CA LEU A 774 -6.66 -37.17 -3.34
C LEU A 774 -5.71 -36.17 -2.66
N VAL A 775 -5.55 -34.99 -3.25
CA VAL A 775 -4.72 -33.89 -2.74
C VAL A 775 -5.63 -32.76 -2.23
N ALA A 776 -5.35 -32.24 -1.04
CA ALA A 776 -5.98 -31.01 -0.56
C ALA A 776 -5.17 -29.80 -1.03
N LEU A 777 -5.84 -28.87 -1.70
CA LEU A 777 -5.24 -27.62 -2.16
C LEU A 777 -5.81 -26.44 -1.37
N LYS A 778 -4.93 -25.50 -1.05
CA LYS A 778 -5.26 -24.15 -0.56
C LYS A 778 -4.82 -23.11 -1.60
N GLY A 779 -5.56 -22.03 -1.76
CA GLY A 779 -5.20 -20.94 -2.67
C GLY A 779 -5.95 -19.66 -2.36
N VAL A 780 -5.55 -18.56 -3.00
CA VAL A 780 -6.20 -17.26 -2.85
C VAL A 780 -7.32 -17.12 -3.87
N CYS A 781 -8.54 -16.77 -3.44
CA CYS A 781 -9.66 -16.52 -4.33
C CYS A 781 -9.33 -15.32 -5.26
N PRO A 782 -9.30 -15.50 -6.60
CA PRO A 782 -8.91 -14.42 -7.51
C PRO A 782 -9.90 -13.25 -7.62
N ASN A 783 -11.07 -13.32 -6.97
CA ASN A 783 -12.07 -12.25 -6.95
C ASN A 783 -12.06 -11.44 -5.63
N CYS A 784 -12.01 -12.11 -4.46
CA CYS A 784 -12.07 -11.42 -3.16
C CYS A 784 -10.74 -11.38 -2.37
N GLY A 785 -9.80 -12.29 -2.66
CA GLY A 785 -8.55 -12.43 -1.91
C GLY A 785 -8.61 -13.34 -0.67
N GLU A 786 -9.74 -13.96 -0.36
CA GLU A 786 -9.87 -14.90 0.76
C GLU A 786 -9.23 -16.26 0.44
N GLU A 787 -8.75 -16.98 1.46
CA GLU A 787 -8.28 -18.37 1.31
C GLU A 787 -9.43 -19.32 0.95
N VAL A 788 -9.20 -20.19 -0.04
CA VAL A 788 -10.15 -21.18 -0.55
C VAL A 788 -9.48 -22.55 -0.63
N PHE A 789 -10.26 -23.59 -0.30
CA PHE A 789 -9.79 -24.96 -0.16
C PHE A 789 -10.54 -25.89 -1.11
N ALA A 790 -9.85 -26.84 -1.73
CA ALA A 790 -10.44 -27.84 -2.63
C ALA A 790 -9.75 -29.20 -2.50
N PHE A 791 -10.51 -30.30 -2.49
CA PHE A 791 -9.98 -31.66 -2.53
C PHE A 791 -10.02 -32.17 -3.97
N VAL A 792 -8.85 -32.21 -4.63
CA VAL A 792 -8.72 -32.56 -6.05
C VAL A 792 -8.14 -33.96 -6.17
N LYS A 793 -8.74 -34.80 -7.03
CA LYS A 793 -8.17 -36.12 -7.33
C LYS A 793 -7.07 -36.03 -8.38
N SER A 794 -6.00 -36.80 -8.20
CA SER A 794 -4.87 -36.87 -9.13
C SER A 794 -5.22 -37.66 -10.40
N ASP A 795 -6.22 -38.55 -10.37
CA ASP A 795 -6.63 -39.41 -11.49
C ASP A 795 -7.37 -38.70 -12.64
N ARG A 796 -8.02 -37.55 -12.37
CA ARG A 796 -9.00 -36.91 -13.28
C ARG A 796 -8.62 -35.52 -13.80
N SER A 797 -7.57 -34.91 -13.27
CA SER A 797 -7.27 -33.49 -13.48
C SER A 797 -6.97 -33.10 -14.94
N ILE A 798 -6.42 -34.02 -15.73
CA ILE A 798 -5.99 -33.76 -17.12
C ILE A 798 -7.18 -33.52 -18.06
N HIS A 799 -8.35 -34.12 -17.79
CA HIS A 799 -9.51 -34.09 -18.69
C HIS A 799 -10.76 -33.40 -18.11
N SER A 800 -10.85 -33.23 -16.79
CA SER A 800 -11.96 -32.50 -16.16
C SER A 800 -11.46 -31.62 -15.00
N PRO A 801 -11.60 -30.29 -15.08
CA PRO A 801 -11.15 -29.41 -14.00
C PRO A 801 -12.14 -29.43 -12.83
N HIS A 802 -11.63 -29.25 -11.61
CA HIS A 802 -12.44 -29.33 -10.39
C HIS A 802 -13.06 -27.97 -10.06
N ARG A 803 -14.38 -27.89 -9.93
CA ARG A 803 -15.11 -26.62 -9.71
C ARG A 803 -15.68 -26.53 -8.30
N VAL A 804 -15.47 -25.37 -7.67
CA VAL A 804 -15.99 -25.03 -6.33
C VAL A 804 -16.40 -23.55 -6.28
N GLU A 805 -17.34 -23.20 -5.42
CA GLU A 805 -17.74 -21.80 -5.18
C GLU A 805 -16.88 -21.19 -4.06
N CYS A 806 -16.48 -19.92 -4.20
CA CYS A 806 -15.81 -19.21 -3.11
C CYS A 806 -16.76 -18.96 -1.93
N HIS A 807 -16.37 -19.36 -0.72
CA HIS A 807 -17.21 -19.30 0.48
C HIS A 807 -17.52 -17.88 1.01
N VAL A 808 -16.93 -16.83 0.41
CA VAL A 808 -17.16 -15.41 0.77
C VAL A 808 -17.84 -14.61 -0.35
N CYS A 809 -17.46 -14.82 -1.61
CA CYS A 809 -17.99 -14.05 -2.75
C CYS A 809 -18.74 -14.89 -3.79
N GLU A 810 -19.10 -16.13 -3.44
CA GLU A 810 -19.92 -17.09 -4.22
C GLU A 810 -19.44 -17.36 -5.66
N SER A 811 -18.24 -16.89 -5.99
CA SER A 811 -17.70 -16.92 -7.35
C SER A 811 -17.22 -18.32 -7.71
N SER A 812 -17.63 -18.82 -8.89
CA SER A 812 -17.21 -20.12 -9.41
C SER A 812 -15.71 -20.13 -9.70
N LEU A 813 -14.96 -20.93 -8.94
CA LEU A 813 -13.54 -21.18 -9.10
C LEU A 813 -13.30 -22.51 -9.81
N GLU A 814 -12.19 -22.59 -10.57
CA GLU A 814 -11.84 -23.77 -11.34
C GLU A 814 -10.37 -24.17 -11.08
N PHE A 815 -10.19 -25.21 -10.27
CA PHE A 815 -8.89 -25.78 -9.93
C PHE A 815 -8.40 -26.70 -11.05
N ARG A 816 -7.19 -26.43 -11.53
CA ARG A 816 -6.50 -27.20 -12.58
C ARG A 816 -5.11 -27.60 -12.07
N THR A 817 -4.90 -28.88 -11.80
CA THR A 817 -3.58 -29.42 -11.43
C THR A 817 -2.86 -29.96 -12.67
N LYS A 818 -1.60 -29.57 -12.86
CA LYS A 818 -0.69 -30.18 -13.84
C LYS A 818 0.17 -31.18 -13.08
N VAL A 819 -0.11 -32.48 -13.23
CA VAL A 819 0.70 -33.55 -12.63
C VAL A 819 1.76 -33.96 -13.63
N GLU A 820 3.03 -33.79 -13.28
CA GLU A 820 4.15 -34.35 -14.02
C GLU A 820 4.73 -35.52 -13.22
N VAL A 821 4.63 -36.72 -13.78
CA VAL A 821 5.31 -37.90 -13.24
C VAL A 821 6.77 -37.80 -13.67
N LEU A 822 7.65 -37.50 -12.72
CA LEU A 822 9.07 -37.77 -12.87
C LEU A 822 9.24 -39.30 -12.96
N ASP A 823 9.68 -39.80 -14.11
CA ASP A 823 10.14 -41.19 -14.24
C ASP A 823 11.19 -41.44 -13.16
N SER A 824 10.89 -42.38 -12.26
CA SER A 824 11.75 -42.66 -11.12
C SER A 824 13.10 -43.15 -11.60
N LEU A 825 14.17 -42.41 -11.26
CA LEU A 825 15.55 -42.86 -11.42
C LEU A 825 15.68 -44.29 -10.87
N GLN A 826 16.09 -45.22 -11.72
CA GLN A 826 16.48 -46.55 -11.28
C GLN A 826 17.72 -46.41 -10.39
N PHE A 827 17.61 -46.87 -9.15
CA PHE A 827 18.73 -47.06 -8.23
C PHE A 827 19.58 -48.27 -8.62
#